data_AF-A0AAE4QW05-F1
#
_entry.id   AF-A0AAE4QW05-F1
#
_cell.length_a   1.000
_cell.length_b   1.000
_cell.length_c   1.000
_cell.angle_alpha   90.00
_cell.angle_beta   90.00
_cell.angle_gamma   90.00
#
_symmetry.space_group_name_H-M   'P 1'
#
loop_
_entity.id
_entity.type
_entity.pdbx_description
1 polymer ?
#
loop_
_entity_poly.entity_id
_entity_poly.type
_entity_poly.pdbx_seq_one_letter_code
_entity_poly.pdbx_strand_id
1 'polypeptide(L)'
;MNPQQSDLQRALADLDARLGRITAEVGEVRAGLSALARQSGPAVGGQSPGESPAESPWRAGAPPQGTPHPVTPAPSGAPAPAGAPSQPVPAPARPGGPWRPPGQDDPAGRYGPPPAHPDRPAQLSDRPWQQADRPWRQPWDAAPRQSPRRRPRITAATVIAAIGGSVMLAGIAFLLVVAIQAGLFPPLARVVAAAVLAVVLVGLGLRLQSRHESATTDPAAHTDPRAAADPDGTPVNPGALALVGTGLAAAMLDVIASTTLYLWIPVPAAYMFVGGLAFGGMALAGRWSSGLLACLVSAGTMLLAPLISTGVELPIFVAIVGIATAVLAAELGAAVRVVWSVLPGFLLAGYLSQAALHSRGEQIALIATALVFATVGVGVAWYDTAHRRPALANAALVVVPTALPLALLPATHLLRPGWPVGLALAAAYLAVAVLAGRTGRDRAHVLLAAVTGFVGSALLLLTWVELGGRELTGFALTLSALAYVVSAGLWGRRWVDLVAAAASVIAVLVYAAVNRPHLVLSDRLAVREFTYWDVVSAFAITALAVAVTWWARRRLPRESTRVMMVGAVVALAAFSVMVVAAGVVIGDLTGVARNGFLAAHLVVTVLWICCAAWLVLTANPRIADARRLGFVLGSLALAKLLLLDLATLPGLFRVLSFIAVGAVMLAVAVRYRRETEPSGSGSPT
;
A
#
# COMPACT_ATOMS: atom_id res chain seq x y z
N MET A 1 31.64 -16.67 -36.04
CA MET A 1 30.72 -16.92 -34.91
C MET A 1 31.23 -16.16 -33.70
N ASN A 2 30.37 -15.54 -32.89
CA ASN A 2 30.79 -14.75 -31.73
C ASN A 2 30.88 -15.67 -30.47
N PRO A 3 32.04 -15.80 -29.80
CA PRO A 3 32.19 -16.72 -28.66
C PRO A 3 31.21 -16.44 -27.52
N GLN A 4 30.95 -15.17 -27.21
CA GLN A 4 30.03 -14.74 -26.14
C GLN A 4 28.61 -15.31 -26.31
N GLN A 5 28.17 -15.53 -27.55
CA GLN A 5 26.86 -16.07 -27.87
C GLN A 5 26.74 -17.55 -27.47
N SER A 6 27.86 -18.29 -27.47
CA SER A 6 27.93 -19.67 -27.00
C SER A 6 28.00 -19.79 -25.47
N ASP A 7 28.59 -18.81 -24.79
CA ASP A 7 28.59 -18.74 -23.32
C ASP A 7 27.19 -18.45 -22.79
N LEU A 8 26.46 -17.53 -23.44
CA LEU A 8 25.06 -17.23 -23.12
C LEU A 8 24.16 -18.47 -23.29
N GLN A 9 24.32 -19.22 -24.38
CA GLN A 9 23.56 -20.46 -24.61
C GLN A 9 23.88 -21.54 -23.56
N ARG A 10 25.15 -21.69 -23.16
CA ARG A 10 25.53 -22.59 -22.05
C ARG A 10 24.97 -22.15 -20.70
N ALA A 11 24.94 -20.85 -20.42
CA ALA A 11 24.35 -20.31 -19.18
C ALA A 11 22.82 -20.53 -19.11
N LEU A 12 22.11 -20.36 -20.23
CA LEU A 12 20.67 -20.63 -20.32
C LEU A 12 20.35 -22.13 -20.14
N ALA A 13 21.17 -23.03 -20.71
CA ALA A 13 21.00 -24.46 -20.54
C ALA A 13 21.24 -24.94 -19.09
N ASP A 14 22.24 -24.40 -18.40
CA ASP A 14 22.45 -24.70 -16.96
C ASP A 14 21.33 -24.10 -16.09
N LEU A 15 20.77 -22.95 -16.44
CA LEU A 15 19.61 -22.37 -15.74
C LEU A 15 18.38 -23.29 -15.85
N ASP A 16 18.06 -23.76 -17.06
CA ASP A 16 16.94 -24.66 -17.31
C ASP A 16 17.13 -26.02 -16.59
N ALA A 17 18.34 -26.58 -16.65
CA ALA A 17 18.72 -27.80 -15.91
C ALA A 17 18.71 -27.63 -14.38
N ARG A 18 18.74 -26.41 -13.84
CA ARG A 18 18.51 -26.12 -12.41
C ARG A 18 17.02 -25.99 -12.10
N LEU A 19 16.25 -25.31 -12.94
CA LEU A 19 14.80 -25.16 -12.79
C LEU A 19 14.07 -26.51 -12.87
N GLY A 20 14.51 -27.41 -13.77
CA GLY A 20 14.00 -28.78 -13.85
C GLY A 20 14.23 -29.57 -12.56
N ARG A 21 15.43 -29.47 -11.95
CA ARG A 21 15.74 -30.12 -10.66
C ARG A 21 14.91 -29.57 -9.51
N ILE A 22 14.80 -28.25 -9.37
CA ILE A 22 13.96 -27.61 -8.35
C ILE A 22 12.49 -28.04 -8.50
N THR A 23 12.01 -28.17 -9.74
CA THR A 23 10.64 -28.64 -10.02
C THR A 23 10.43 -30.10 -9.61
N ALA A 24 11.43 -30.97 -9.81
CA ALA A 24 11.41 -32.36 -9.34
C ALA A 24 11.45 -32.45 -7.81
N GLU A 25 12.35 -31.72 -7.14
CA GLU A 25 12.46 -31.65 -5.67
C GLU A 25 11.14 -31.18 -5.02
N VAL A 26 10.51 -30.14 -5.58
CA VAL A 26 9.17 -29.67 -5.13
C VAL A 26 8.08 -30.72 -5.38
N GLY A 27 8.21 -31.53 -6.43
CA GLY A 27 7.37 -32.69 -6.70
C GLY A 27 7.50 -33.78 -5.63
N GLU A 28 8.74 -34.14 -5.26
CA GLU A 28 9.03 -35.11 -4.20
C GLU A 28 8.56 -34.64 -2.82
N VAL A 29 8.80 -33.37 -2.47
CA VAL A 29 8.29 -32.78 -1.21
C VAL A 29 6.75 -32.82 -1.18
N ARG A 30 6.07 -32.51 -2.29
CA ARG A 30 4.60 -32.63 -2.39
C ARG A 30 4.14 -34.09 -2.26
N ALA A 31 4.87 -35.03 -2.85
CA ALA A 31 4.58 -36.46 -2.75
C ALA A 31 4.73 -36.95 -1.29
N GLY A 32 5.82 -36.58 -0.61
CA GLY A 32 6.07 -36.90 0.80
C GLY A 32 5.00 -36.33 1.74
N LEU A 33 4.61 -35.05 1.55
CA LEU A 33 3.50 -34.44 2.29
C LEU A 33 2.17 -35.19 2.05
N SER A 34 1.92 -35.68 0.83
CA SER A 34 0.74 -36.50 0.53
C SER A 34 0.79 -37.91 1.15
N ALA A 35 1.98 -38.44 1.43
CA ALA A 35 2.15 -39.72 2.11
C ALA A 35 1.93 -39.55 3.63
N LEU A 36 2.51 -38.51 4.23
CA LEU A 36 2.27 -38.11 5.63
C LEU A 36 0.78 -37.83 5.90
N ALA A 37 0.09 -37.15 4.99
CA ALA A 37 -1.36 -36.93 5.09
C ALA A 37 -2.17 -38.23 5.08
N ARG A 38 -1.72 -39.26 4.34
CA ARG A 38 -2.35 -40.59 4.31
C ARG A 38 -2.02 -41.43 5.55
N GLN A 39 -0.81 -41.30 6.11
CA GLN A 39 -0.43 -41.94 7.37
C GLN A 39 -1.08 -41.31 8.61
N SER A 40 -1.65 -40.11 8.48
CA SER A 40 -2.35 -39.40 9.56
C SER A 40 -3.84 -39.75 9.70
N GLY A 41 -4.34 -40.73 8.94
CA GLY A 41 -5.72 -41.24 9.05
C GLY A 41 -5.90 -42.18 10.26
N PRO A 42 -7.09 -42.21 10.91
CA PRO A 42 -7.32 -43.07 12.07
C PRO A 42 -7.32 -44.56 11.71
N ALA A 43 -6.58 -45.36 12.48
CA ALA A 43 -6.43 -46.79 12.25
C ALA A 43 -7.63 -47.61 12.76
N VAL A 44 -8.07 -48.58 11.96
CA VAL A 44 -8.91 -49.71 12.35
C VAL A 44 -8.25 -50.97 11.79
N GLY A 45 -8.06 -52.00 12.62
CA GLY A 45 -7.19 -53.14 12.32
C GLY A 45 -7.89 -54.38 11.74
N GLY A 46 -7.09 -55.24 11.13
CA GLY A 46 -7.41 -56.59 10.65
C GLY A 46 -6.09 -57.32 10.33
N GLN A 47 -6.05 -58.65 10.50
CA GLN A 47 -4.77 -59.39 10.63
C GLN A 47 -4.30 -60.12 9.34
N SER A 48 -2.98 -60.32 9.29
CA SER A 48 -2.13 -61.06 8.34
C SER A 48 -2.46 -62.59 8.25
N PRO A 49 -1.73 -63.43 7.46
CA PRO A 49 -0.54 -63.16 6.63
C PRO A 49 -0.54 -63.77 5.20
N GLY A 50 0.52 -63.50 4.44
CA GLY A 50 0.86 -64.14 3.17
C GLY A 50 2.32 -63.87 2.79
N GLU A 51 3.04 -64.87 2.29
CA GLU A 51 4.51 -64.88 2.19
C GLU A 51 5.12 -64.10 1.02
N SER A 52 6.40 -63.77 1.19
CA SER A 52 7.38 -63.46 0.14
C SER A 52 8.46 -64.57 0.20
N PRO A 53 9.17 -64.92 -0.89
CA PRO A 53 10.12 -63.96 -1.47
C PRO A 53 10.46 -64.11 -2.98
N ALA A 54 11.40 -63.24 -3.39
CA ALA A 54 12.53 -63.53 -4.30
C ALA A 54 12.49 -63.07 -5.78
N GLU A 55 13.65 -62.51 -6.14
CA GLU A 55 14.37 -62.55 -7.43
C GLU A 55 13.83 -61.85 -8.70
N SER A 56 14.61 -60.84 -9.11
CA SER A 56 14.81 -60.39 -10.49
C SER A 56 16.12 -61.03 -11.03
N PRO A 57 16.70 -60.64 -12.19
CA PRO A 57 16.14 -59.93 -13.36
C PRO A 57 16.47 -60.64 -14.71
N TRP A 58 15.74 -60.34 -15.79
CA TRP A 58 16.24 -60.59 -17.16
C TRP A 58 15.99 -59.43 -18.13
N ARG A 59 16.74 -59.44 -19.24
CA ARG A 59 17.07 -58.29 -20.09
C ARG A 59 16.48 -58.38 -21.50
N ALA A 60 16.20 -57.21 -22.05
CA ALA A 60 16.32 -56.82 -23.46
C ALA A 60 15.43 -57.49 -24.53
N GLY A 61 15.06 -56.67 -25.52
CA GLY A 61 14.22 -57.03 -26.67
C GLY A 61 13.51 -55.77 -27.16
N ALA A 62 13.82 -55.33 -28.38
CA ALA A 62 13.34 -54.06 -28.93
C ALA A 62 12.39 -54.30 -30.15
N PRO A 63 12.07 -53.33 -31.04
CA PRO A 63 10.72 -53.12 -31.58
C PRO A 63 10.57 -53.76 -33.00
N PRO A 64 9.59 -53.45 -33.91
CA PRO A 64 8.60 -52.35 -33.88
C PRO A 64 7.21 -52.59 -34.54
N GLN A 65 6.43 -51.49 -34.63
CA GLN A 65 5.36 -51.16 -35.62
C GLN A 65 4.02 -51.93 -35.63
N GLY A 66 2.92 -51.19 -35.88
CA GLY A 66 1.59 -51.73 -36.17
C GLY A 66 0.43 -50.75 -35.92
N THR A 67 -0.07 -50.11 -36.99
CA THR A 67 -1.35 -49.35 -37.02
C THR A 67 -2.21 -49.92 -38.15
N PRO A 68 -3.54 -50.11 -38.00
CA PRO A 68 -4.48 -49.00 -38.20
C PRO A 68 -5.81 -49.03 -37.38
N HIS A 69 -6.63 -47.99 -37.54
CA HIS A 69 -8.06 -47.91 -37.17
C HIS A 69 -8.97 -48.55 -38.27
N PRO A 70 -10.33 -48.55 -38.21
CA PRO A 70 -11.29 -48.09 -37.17
C PRO A 70 -12.40 -49.14 -36.84
N VAL A 71 -13.47 -48.74 -36.12
CA VAL A 71 -14.92 -49.04 -36.40
C VAL A 71 -15.82 -48.56 -35.23
N THR A 72 -17.06 -48.17 -35.52
CA THR A 72 -18.18 -47.94 -34.55
C THR A 72 -19.41 -48.73 -35.03
N PRO A 73 -20.29 -49.24 -34.14
CA PRO A 73 -21.63 -48.65 -34.06
C PRO A 73 -22.34 -48.76 -32.68
N ALA A 74 -23.53 -48.14 -32.59
CA ALA A 74 -24.59 -48.34 -31.57
C ALA A 74 -25.79 -49.10 -32.25
N PRO A 75 -27.04 -49.23 -31.73
CA PRO A 75 -27.65 -48.66 -30.52
C PRO A 75 -28.70 -49.54 -29.75
N SER A 76 -29.41 -48.91 -28.80
CA SER A 76 -30.83 -49.11 -28.41
C SER A 76 -31.28 -50.31 -27.54
N GLY A 77 -32.25 -50.04 -26.65
CA GLY A 77 -33.02 -51.05 -25.89
C GLY A 77 -33.63 -50.51 -24.58
N ALA A 78 -34.96 -50.37 -24.51
CA ALA A 78 -35.74 -50.06 -23.30
C ALA A 78 -36.97 -50.99 -23.21
N PRO A 79 -37.52 -51.26 -22.01
CA PRO A 79 -38.87 -50.71 -21.73
C PRO A 79 -39.14 -50.38 -20.23
N ALA A 80 -40.34 -49.87 -19.95
CA ALA A 80 -40.96 -49.77 -18.61
C ALA A 80 -42.25 -50.63 -18.57
N PRO A 81 -42.90 -50.91 -17.40
CA PRO A 81 -43.87 -49.93 -16.88
C PRO A 81 -44.12 -49.88 -15.34
N ALA A 82 -44.75 -48.77 -14.92
CA ALA A 82 -45.64 -48.49 -13.78
C ALA A 82 -45.74 -49.40 -12.52
N GLY A 83 -45.70 -48.74 -11.33
CA GLY A 83 -46.21 -49.26 -10.04
C GLY A 83 -46.03 -48.26 -8.87
N ALA A 84 -47.06 -48.04 -8.05
CA ALA A 84 -47.08 -47.18 -6.84
C ALA A 84 -47.75 -47.97 -5.67
N PRO A 85 -47.86 -47.50 -4.39
CA PRO A 85 -47.67 -46.14 -3.85
C PRO A 85 -47.05 -46.02 -2.40
N SER A 86 -47.23 -44.85 -1.76
CA SER A 86 -47.29 -44.55 -0.29
C SER A 86 -46.01 -44.31 0.57
N GLN A 87 -46.22 -43.59 1.69
CA GLN A 87 -45.27 -43.09 2.74
C GLN A 87 -45.50 -43.89 4.09
N PRO A 88 -45.08 -43.51 5.35
CA PRO A 88 -44.33 -42.34 5.90
C PRO A 88 -43.28 -42.64 7.04
N VAL A 89 -42.93 -41.63 7.87
CA VAL A 89 -41.84 -41.53 8.90
C VAL A 89 -42.26 -41.99 10.32
N PRO A 90 -41.32 -42.38 11.25
CA PRO A 90 -41.00 -41.55 12.45
C PRO A 90 -39.57 -41.74 13.08
N ALA A 91 -39.34 -41.33 14.35
CA ALA A 91 -38.10 -41.41 15.20
C ALA A 91 -38.43 -41.92 16.65
N PRO A 92 -37.62 -41.90 17.78
CA PRO A 92 -36.63 -40.90 18.28
C PRO A 92 -35.46 -41.46 19.21
N ALA A 93 -34.95 -40.68 20.20
CA ALA A 93 -34.47 -41.06 21.58
C ALA A 93 -33.01 -40.67 22.08
N ARG A 94 -32.76 -40.79 23.42
CA ARG A 94 -31.62 -40.27 24.25
C ARG A 94 -31.15 -41.27 25.37
N PRO A 95 -30.02 -41.02 26.10
CA PRO A 95 -30.01 -40.47 27.51
C PRO A 95 -29.22 -39.13 27.65
N GLY A 96 -28.76 -38.55 28.81
CA GLY A 96 -28.76 -38.87 30.27
C GLY A 96 -28.05 -37.73 31.10
N GLY A 97 -27.80 -37.89 32.43
CA GLY A 97 -27.07 -36.90 33.30
C GLY A 97 -27.19 -37.14 34.84
N PRO A 98 -26.56 -36.36 35.75
CA PRO A 98 -27.08 -36.24 37.15
C PRO A 98 -26.83 -34.93 38.00
N TRP A 99 -27.90 -34.49 38.71
CA TRP A 99 -28.02 -33.95 40.11
C TRP A 99 -27.58 -32.53 40.63
N ARG A 100 -28.06 -32.19 41.84
CA ARG A 100 -28.13 -30.85 42.55
C ARG A 100 -27.87 -31.00 44.09
N PRO A 101 -28.00 -30.00 45.02
CA PRO A 101 -29.25 -29.80 45.81
C PRO A 101 -29.46 -28.31 46.34
N PRO A 102 -29.94 -27.91 47.57
CA PRO A 102 -30.95 -26.81 47.70
C PRO A 102 -30.71 -25.66 48.75
N GLY A 103 -31.55 -24.59 48.76
CA GLY A 103 -31.73 -23.70 49.93
C GLY A 103 -32.21 -22.23 49.73
N GLN A 104 -33.47 -21.94 50.09
CA GLN A 104 -34.05 -20.72 50.72
C GLN A 104 -34.22 -19.30 50.05
N ASP A 105 -35.44 -18.78 50.29
CA ASP A 105 -35.95 -17.41 50.60
C ASP A 105 -36.09 -16.25 49.56
N ASP A 106 -37.30 -16.17 48.94
CA ASP A 106 -38.37 -15.10 48.96
C ASP A 106 -38.07 -13.55 48.91
N PRO A 107 -39.05 -12.61 48.68
CA PRO A 107 -40.49 -12.78 48.33
C PRO A 107 -41.11 -11.82 47.25
N ALA A 108 -42.33 -12.17 46.80
CA ALA A 108 -43.44 -11.32 46.24
C ALA A 108 -43.21 -10.49 44.93
N GLY A 109 -44.22 -10.23 44.07
CA GLY A 109 -45.66 -10.56 43.97
C GLY A 109 -46.33 -9.64 42.90
N ARG A 110 -47.62 -9.71 42.49
CA ARG A 110 -48.73 -10.69 42.58
C ARG A 110 -49.83 -10.24 41.56
N TYR A 111 -50.62 -11.14 40.98
CA TYR A 111 -51.80 -10.80 40.14
C TYR A 111 -53.08 -11.45 40.71
N GLY A 112 -54.27 -10.84 40.50
CA GLY A 112 -55.57 -11.37 40.96
C GLY A 112 -56.79 -10.69 40.30
N PRO A 113 -57.89 -11.41 40.01
CA PRO A 113 -59.10 -10.92 39.30
C PRO A 113 -60.27 -10.48 40.24
N PRO A 114 -61.42 -9.97 39.73
CA PRO A 114 -62.36 -9.14 40.51
C PRO A 114 -63.63 -9.86 41.05
N PRO A 115 -64.44 -9.18 41.90
CA PRO A 115 -65.77 -9.61 42.35
C PRO A 115 -66.95 -8.91 41.65
N ALA A 116 -68.16 -9.48 41.78
CA ALA A 116 -69.48 -8.87 41.53
C ALA A 116 -70.40 -9.25 42.71
N HIS A 117 -71.35 -8.43 43.22
CA HIS A 117 -72.66 -8.00 42.69
C HIS A 117 -73.41 -7.27 43.86
N PRO A 118 -74.67 -6.75 43.76
CA PRO A 118 -75.53 -6.36 42.62
C PRO A 118 -76.19 -4.95 42.81
N ASP A 119 -77.34 -4.73 42.14
CA ASP A 119 -78.44 -3.76 42.39
C ASP A 119 -78.52 -2.39 41.65
N ARG A 120 -79.69 -1.73 41.81
CA ARG A 120 -80.49 -0.90 40.86
C ARG A 120 -80.76 0.53 41.40
N PRO A 121 -81.46 1.45 40.69
CA PRO A 121 -81.52 1.77 39.24
C PRO A 121 -81.49 3.31 38.97
N ALA A 122 -81.96 3.78 37.79
CA ALA A 122 -82.35 5.17 37.44
C ALA A 122 -81.18 6.20 37.28
N GLN A 123 -81.29 7.32 36.55
CA GLN A 123 -82.32 7.90 35.64
C GLN A 123 -81.62 8.86 34.63
N LEU A 124 -82.37 9.40 33.64
CA LEU A 124 -82.29 10.72 32.93
C LEU A 124 -80.94 11.49 32.80
N SER A 125 -80.66 12.32 31.77
CA SER A 125 -81.11 12.49 30.37
C SER A 125 -80.28 13.63 29.73
N ASP A 126 -80.49 13.88 28.43
CA ASP A 126 -80.25 15.15 27.71
C ASP A 126 -78.83 15.68 27.41
N ARG A 127 -78.81 16.50 26.36
CA ARG A 127 -77.68 17.18 25.68
C ARG A 127 -77.95 18.72 25.75
N PRO A 128 -77.26 19.56 24.96
CA PRO A 128 -75.82 19.86 24.92
C PRO A 128 -75.55 21.37 25.10
N TRP A 129 -74.30 21.79 25.31
CA TRP A 129 -73.83 23.10 24.80
C TRP A 129 -72.36 23.02 24.32
N GLN A 130 -71.95 24.02 23.54
CA GLN A 130 -70.69 24.05 22.77
C GLN A 130 -69.74 25.14 23.29
N GLN A 131 -68.54 25.24 22.66
CA GLN A 131 -67.56 26.33 22.76
C GLN A 131 -66.78 26.43 24.10
N ALA A 132 -65.50 26.78 24.13
CA ALA A 132 -64.49 26.88 23.05
C ALA A 132 -63.04 26.75 23.61
N ASP A 133 -62.06 26.74 22.71
CA ASP A 133 -60.67 27.16 22.89
C ASP A 133 -59.84 26.56 24.04
N ARG A 134 -59.10 25.47 23.74
CA ARG A 134 -57.61 25.47 23.69
C ARG A 134 -57.07 24.41 22.71
N PRO A 135 -56.45 24.79 21.58
CA PRO A 135 -55.73 23.83 20.74
C PRO A 135 -54.38 23.46 21.41
N TRP A 136 -54.34 22.29 22.05
CA TRP A 136 -53.08 21.72 22.54
C TRP A 136 -52.17 21.35 21.36
N ARG A 137 -50.87 21.59 21.50
CA ARG A 137 -49.87 21.32 20.45
C ARG A 137 -49.83 19.82 20.15
N GLN A 138 -50.22 19.44 18.93
CA GLN A 138 -49.85 18.13 18.40
C GLN A 138 -48.32 18.08 18.19
N PRO A 139 -47.64 16.96 18.48
CA PRO A 139 -46.29 16.74 18.02
C PRO A 139 -46.32 16.62 16.49
N TRP A 140 -45.69 17.55 15.78
CA TRP A 140 -45.54 17.44 14.33
C TRP A 140 -44.77 16.18 13.95
N ASP A 141 -45.16 15.55 12.83
CA ASP A 141 -44.69 14.24 12.43
C ASP A 141 -43.17 14.12 12.42
N ALA A 142 -42.68 13.03 13.00
CA ALA A 142 -41.28 12.66 12.87
C ALA A 142 -40.98 12.42 11.39
N ALA A 143 -40.09 13.24 10.82
CA ALA A 143 -39.71 13.17 9.40
C ALA A 143 -39.44 11.72 8.98
N PRO A 144 -39.95 11.27 7.81
CA PRO A 144 -39.86 9.87 7.40
C PRO A 144 -38.39 9.46 7.30
N ARG A 145 -37.95 8.66 8.27
CA ARG A 145 -36.59 8.11 8.31
C ARG A 145 -36.36 7.37 6.99
N GLN A 146 -35.50 7.92 6.13
CA GLN A 146 -35.23 7.36 4.80
C GLN A 146 -34.91 5.87 4.94
N SER A 147 -35.80 5.01 4.43
CA SER A 147 -35.65 3.58 4.64
C SER A 147 -34.40 3.08 3.92
N PRO A 148 -33.58 2.20 4.53
CA PRO A 148 -32.41 1.66 3.86
C PRO A 148 -32.85 0.99 2.55
N ARG A 149 -32.38 1.51 1.40
CA ARG A 149 -32.75 1.02 0.06
C ARG A 149 -32.66 -0.50 0.02
N ARG A 150 -33.81 -1.18 0.01
CA ARG A 150 -33.86 -2.65 -0.03
C ARG A 150 -33.11 -3.10 -1.27
N ARG A 151 -32.02 -3.87 -1.08
CA ARG A 151 -31.35 -4.56 -2.19
C ARG A 151 -32.41 -5.39 -2.94
N PRO A 152 -32.49 -5.33 -4.28
CA PRO A 152 -33.47 -6.09 -5.02
C PRO A 152 -33.30 -7.58 -4.72
N ARG A 153 -34.37 -8.24 -4.28
CA ARG A 153 -34.37 -9.70 -4.09
C ARG A 153 -34.35 -10.34 -5.47
N ILE A 154 -33.20 -10.89 -5.84
CA ILE A 154 -33.02 -11.65 -7.09
C ILE A 154 -34.09 -12.76 -7.12
N THR A 155 -35.05 -12.61 -8.02
CA THR A 155 -36.18 -13.54 -8.14
C THR A 155 -35.81 -14.64 -9.14
N ALA A 156 -36.36 -15.84 -8.99
CA ALA A 156 -36.07 -16.94 -9.93
C ALA A 156 -36.36 -16.54 -11.39
N ALA A 157 -37.45 -15.80 -11.64
CA ALA A 157 -37.77 -15.22 -12.94
C ALA A 157 -36.69 -14.28 -13.49
N THR A 158 -36.01 -13.50 -12.64
CA THR A 158 -34.89 -12.63 -13.04
C THR A 158 -33.67 -13.44 -13.47
N VAL A 159 -33.37 -14.53 -12.77
CA VAL A 159 -32.27 -15.43 -13.12
C VAL A 159 -32.57 -16.17 -14.42
N ILE A 160 -33.80 -16.68 -14.59
CA ILE A 160 -34.25 -17.36 -15.82
C ILE A 160 -34.22 -16.39 -17.01
N ALA A 161 -34.68 -15.14 -16.85
CA ALA A 161 -34.62 -14.13 -17.90
C ALA A 161 -33.17 -13.76 -18.27
N ALA A 162 -32.27 -13.63 -17.28
CA ALA A 162 -30.86 -13.36 -17.51
C ALA A 162 -30.15 -14.52 -18.23
N ILE A 163 -30.42 -15.78 -17.84
CA ILE A 163 -29.87 -16.97 -18.51
C ILE A 163 -30.42 -17.09 -19.94
N GLY A 164 -31.74 -17.00 -20.12
CA GLY A 164 -32.38 -17.06 -21.45
C GLY A 164 -31.88 -15.97 -22.39
N GLY A 165 -31.75 -14.73 -21.90
CA GLY A 165 -31.15 -13.62 -22.65
C GLY A 165 -29.69 -13.87 -23.00
N SER A 166 -28.90 -14.44 -22.09
CA SER A 166 -27.49 -14.78 -22.33
C SER A 166 -27.34 -15.87 -23.40
N VAL A 167 -28.17 -16.92 -23.34
CA VAL A 167 -28.20 -18.00 -24.36
C VAL A 167 -28.66 -17.47 -25.71
N MET A 168 -29.68 -16.60 -25.74
CA MET A 168 -30.16 -15.97 -26.98
C MET A 168 -29.09 -15.07 -27.61
N LEU A 169 -28.39 -14.27 -26.80
CA LEU A 169 -27.32 -13.37 -27.26
C LEU A 169 -26.10 -14.16 -27.75
N ALA A 170 -25.74 -15.27 -27.09
CA ALA A 170 -24.72 -16.21 -27.57
C ALA A 170 -25.14 -16.88 -28.89
N GLY A 171 -26.40 -17.29 -29.04
CA GLY A 171 -26.95 -17.85 -30.28
C GLY A 171 -26.91 -16.85 -31.44
N ILE A 172 -27.29 -15.59 -31.20
CA ILE A 172 -27.17 -14.49 -32.17
C ILE A 172 -25.70 -14.26 -32.56
N ALA A 173 -24.77 -14.26 -31.59
CA ALA A 173 -23.35 -14.12 -31.87
C ALA A 173 -22.79 -15.27 -32.72
N PHE A 174 -23.15 -16.53 -32.42
CA PHE A 174 -22.78 -17.69 -33.24
C PHE A 174 -23.36 -17.61 -34.66
N LEU A 175 -24.64 -17.24 -34.81
CA LEU A 175 -25.28 -17.08 -36.11
C LEU A 175 -24.61 -15.96 -36.92
N LEU A 176 -24.23 -14.85 -36.27
CA LEU A 176 -23.47 -13.77 -36.90
C LEU A 176 -22.07 -14.24 -37.34
N VAL A 177 -21.36 -15.02 -36.52
CA VAL A 177 -20.06 -15.61 -36.88
C VAL A 177 -20.18 -16.57 -38.07
N VAL A 178 -21.22 -17.41 -38.11
CA VAL A 178 -21.49 -18.31 -39.24
C VAL A 178 -21.82 -17.51 -40.51
N ALA A 179 -22.65 -16.46 -40.42
CA ALA A 179 -22.94 -15.58 -41.55
C ALA A 179 -21.69 -14.80 -42.04
N ILE A 180 -20.80 -14.45 -41.12
CA ILE A 180 -19.49 -13.83 -41.38
C ILE A 180 -18.55 -14.79 -42.13
N GLN A 181 -18.53 -16.08 -41.75
CA GLN A 181 -17.76 -17.14 -42.41
C GLN A 181 -18.34 -17.52 -43.78
N ALA A 182 -19.67 -17.51 -43.91
CA ALA A 182 -20.40 -17.73 -45.17
C ALA A 182 -20.37 -16.52 -46.13
N GLY A 183 -19.64 -15.44 -45.79
CA GLY A 183 -19.48 -14.25 -46.65
C GLY A 183 -20.70 -13.32 -46.75
N LEU A 184 -21.83 -13.65 -46.12
CA LEU A 184 -23.11 -12.91 -46.19
C LEU A 184 -23.00 -11.45 -45.74
N PHE A 185 -22.05 -11.15 -44.84
CA PHE A 185 -21.70 -9.79 -44.44
C PHE A 185 -20.26 -9.49 -44.85
N PRO A 186 -20.00 -8.68 -45.90
CA PRO A 186 -18.65 -8.22 -46.20
C PRO A 186 -18.13 -7.27 -45.09
N PRO A 187 -16.80 -7.15 -44.87
CA PRO A 187 -16.23 -6.34 -43.80
C PRO A 187 -16.81 -4.93 -43.67
N LEU A 188 -16.96 -4.22 -44.79
CA LEU A 188 -17.45 -2.83 -44.81
C LEU A 188 -18.91 -2.73 -44.34
N ALA A 189 -19.76 -3.70 -44.67
CA ALA A 189 -21.14 -3.74 -44.21
C ALA A 189 -21.22 -3.94 -42.68
N ARG A 190 -20.29 -4.70 -42.09
CA ARG A 190 -20.21 -4.90 -40.62
C ARG A 190 -19.86 -3.58 -39.93
N VAL A 191 -18.84 -2.88 -40.43
CA VAL A 191 -18.36 -1.61 -39.88
C VAL A 191 -19.42 -0.53 -40.01
N VAL A 192 -19.99 -0.34 -41.20
CA VAL A 192 -21.08 0.64 -41.41
C VAL A 192 -22.31 0.31 -40.55
N ALA A 193 -22.68 -0.96 -40.38
CA ALA A 193 -23.78 -1.34 -39.50
C ALA A 193 -23.47 -1.06 -38.01
N ALA A 194 -22.25 -1.30 -37.55
CA ALA A 194 -21.82 -1.00 -36.18
C ALA A 194 -21.79 0.51 -35.91
N ALA A 195 -21.24 1.30 -36.83
CA ALA A 195 -21.24 2.77 -36.76
C ALA A 195 -22.66 3.35 -36.75
N VAL A 196 -23.55 2.88 -37.64
CA VAL A 196 -24.96 3.30 -37.66
C VAL A 196 -25.68 2.92 -36.36
N LEU A 197 -25.47 1.70 -35.86
CA LEU A 197 -26.04 1.25 -34.58
C LEU A 197 -25.55 2.11 -33.42
N ALA A 198 -24.25 2.44 -33.37
CA ALA A 198 -23.67 3.31 -32.35
C ALA A 198 -24.32 4.71 -32.36
N VAL A 199 -24.46 5.33 -33.53
CA VAL A 199 -25.12 6.63 -33.70
C VAL A 199 -26.59 6.58 -33.28
N VAL A 200 -27.32 5.52 -33.65
CA VAL A 200 -28.73 5.31 -33.25
C VAL A 200 -28.86 5.13 -31.74
N LEU A 201 -28.00 4.33 -31.10
CA LEU A 201 -28.02 4.12 -29.64
C LEU A 201 -27.72 5.42 -28.88
N VAL A 202 -26.68 6.16 -29.26
CA VAL A 202 -26.38 7.47 -28.65
C VAL A 202 -27.53 8.46 -28.87
N GLY A 203 -28.07 8.56 -30.08
CA GLY A 203 -29.20 9.44 -30.40
C GLY A 203 -30.47 9.10 -29.63
N LEU A 204 -30.80 7.82 -29.47
CA LEU A 204 -31.93 7.37 -28.64
C LEU A 204 -31.70 7.68 -27.15
N GLY A 205 -30.48 7.49 -26.63
CA GLY A 205 -30.15 7.85 -25.26
C GLY A 205 -30.25 9.35 -24.98
N LEU A 206 -29.73 10.19 -25.88
CA LEU A 206 -29.88 11.65 -25.82
C LEU A 206 -31.36 12.09 -25.88
N ARG A 207 -32.16 11.47 -26.75
CA ARG A 207 -33.61 11.74 -26.87
C ARG A 207 -34.40 11.29 -25.64
N LEU A 208 -34.01 10.17 -25.02
CA LEU A 208 -34.63 9.66 -23.80
C LEU A 208 -34.34 10.58 -22.60
N GLN A 209 -33.11 11.06 -22.46
CA GLN A 209 -32.73 11.99 -21.40
C GLN A 209 -33.40 13.37 -21.59
N SER A 210 -33.39 13.95 -22.79
CA SER A 210 -34.06 15.25 -23.03
C SER A 210 -35.55 15.21 -22.73
N ARG A 211 -36.24 14.10 -23.03
CA ARG A 211 -37.65 13.89 -22.63
C ARG A 211 -37.83 13.80 -21.11
N HIS A 212 -36.87 13.22 -20.39
CA HIS A 212 -36.89 13.14 -18.93
C HIS A 212 -36.68 14.52 -18.28
N GLU A 213 -35.77 15.32 -18.84
CA GLU A 213 -35.53 16.72 -18.47
C GLU A 213 -36.79 17.57 -18.72
N SER A 214 -37.44 17.46 -19.89
CA SER A 214 -38.71 18.16 -20.16
C SER A 214 -39.83 17.75 -19.19
N ALA A 215 -40.00 16.45 -18.91
CA ALA A 215 -41.06 15.95 -18.03
C ALA A 215 -40.85 16.27 -16.54
N THR A 216 -39.64 16.67 -16.14
CA THR A 216 -39.33 17.10 -14.75
C THR A 216 -39.34 18.61 -14.57
N THR A 217 -39.48 19.38 -15.66
CA THR A 217 -39.50 20.86 -15.65
C THR A 217 -40.91 21.45 -15.82
N ASP A 218 -41.95 20.61 -15.93
CA ASP A 218 -43.35 21.05 -16.13
C ASP A 218 -43.94 21.66 -14.84
N PRO A 219 -44.27 22.98 -14.80
CA PRO A 219 -44.70 23.65 -13.58
C PRO A 219 -46.00 23.10 -12.98
N ALA A 220 -46.83 22.41 -13.78
CA ALA A 220 -48.09 21.83 -13.33
C ALA A 220 -47.92 20.68 -12.30
N ALA A 221 -46.70 20.14 -12.14
CA ALA A 221 -46.40 19.07 -11.20
C ALA A 221 -45.98 19.53 -9.78
N HIS A 222 -45.86 20.84 -9.53
CA HIS A 222 -45.31 21.38 -8.28
C HIS A 222 -46.34 21.53 -7.14
N THR A 223 -46.79 20.40 -6.57
CA THR A 223 -47.66 20.40 -5.38
C THR A 223 -46.93 20.25 -4.04
N ASP A 224 -45.60 20.03 -4.02
CA ASP A 224 -44.79 20.02 -2.79
C ASP A 224 -43.65 21.07 -2.85
N PRO A 225 -43.73 22.17 -2.07
CA PRO A 225 -42.71 23.22 -2.02
C PRO A 225 -41.31 22.75 -1.61
N ARG A 226 -41.15 21.51 -1.09
CA ARG A 226 -39.85 20.98 -0.69
C ARG A 226 -38.95 20.53 -1.86
N ALA A 227 -39.51 20.35 -3.05
CA ALA A 227 -38.74 19.93 -4.23
C ALA A 227 -37.80 21.04 -4.77
N ALA A 228 -38.09 22.32 -4.46
CA ALA A 228 -37.31 23.47 -4.93
C ALA A 228 -36.01 23.73 -4.13
N ALA A 229 -35.51 22.73 -3.39
CA ALA A 229 -34.45 22.89 -2.40
C ALA A 229 -33.28 21.89 -2.53
N ASP A 230 -33.25 21.06 -3.58
CA ASP A 230 -32.09 20.20 -3.89
C ASP A 230 -31.18 20.92 -4.91
N PRO A 231 -29.91 21.24 -4.59
CA PRO A 231 -29.00 21.91 -5.53
C PRO A 231 -28.42 20.98 -6.60
N ASP A 232 -28.47 19.66 -6.38
CA ASP A 232 -27.97 18.67 -7.33
C ASP A 232 -29.03 18.38 -8.41
N GLY A 233 -28.61 18.41 -9.69
CA GLY A 233 -29.52 18.49 -10.84
C GLY A 233 -30.39 17.26 -11.12
N THR A 234 -31.34 17.41 -12.04
CA THR A 234 -32.33 16.38 -12.42
C THR A 234 -31.68 15.00 -12.65
N PRO A 235 -32.10 13.94 -11.95
CA PRO A 235 -31.40 12.65 -11.97
C PRO A 235 -31.41 12.03 -13.36
N VAL A 236 -30.23 11.62 -13.83
CA VAL A 236 -30.02 11.07 -15.18
C VAL A 236 -30.75 9.74 -15.34
N ASN A 237 -31.47 9.58 -16.44
CA ASN A 237 -32.19 8.35 -16.75
C ASN A 237 -31.21 7.16 -16.94
N PRO A 238 -31.34 6.06 -16.17
CA PRO A 238 -30.42 4.93 -16.27
C PRO A 238 -30.49 4.22 -17.63
N GLY A 239 -31.63 4.27 -18.32
CA GLY A 239 -31.76 3.78 -19.69
C GLY A 239 -30.99 4.65 -20.70
N ALA A 240 -30.95 5.97 -20.49
CA ALA A 240 -30.15 6.86 -21.33
C ALA A 240 -28.64 6.64 -21.13
N LEU A 241 -28.21 6.43 -19.88
CA LEU A 241 -26.83 6.05 -19.55
C LEU A 241 -26.42 4.73 -20.20
N ALA A 242 -27.29 3.71 -20.17
CA ALA A 242 -27.04 2.44 -20.82
C ALA A 242 -26.94 2.59 -22.35
N LEU A 243 -27.91 3.25 -22.99
CA LEU A 243 -27.93 3.45 -24.44
C LEU A 243 -26.70 4.23 -24.95
N VAL A 244 -26.33 5.34 -24.29
CA VAL A 244 -25.14 6.11 -24.64
C VAL A 244 -23.86 5.32 -24.38
N GLY A 245 -23.75 4.63 -23.24
CA GLY A 245 -22.57 3.83 -22.90
C GLY A 245 -22.34 2.67 -23.89
N THR A 246 -23.40 1.94 -24.25
CA THR A 246 -23.32 0.87 -25.26
C THR A 246 -23.04 1.42 -26.65
N GLY A 247 -23.64 2.55 -27.05
CA GLY A 247 -23.37 3.20 -28.33
C GLY A 247 -21.92 3.68 -28.47
N LEU A 248 -21.37 4.32 -27.42
CA LEU A 248 -19.95 4.68 -27.38
C LEU A 248 -19.05 3.44 -27.44
N ALA A 249 -19.34 2.40 -26.64
CA ALA A 249 -18.55 1.16 -26.65
C ALA A 249 -18.57 0.47 -28.03
N ALA A 250 -19.71 0.46 -28.73
CA ALA A 250 -19.82 -0.05 -30.10
C ALA A 250 -18.94 0.76 -31.07
N ALA A 251 -18.95 2.09 -31.00
CA ALA A 251 -18.08 2.93 -31.83
C ALA A 251 -16.58 2.71 -31.54
N MET A 252 -16.19 2.52 -30.28
CA MET A 252 -14.80 2.16 -29.94
C MET A 252 -14.39 0.82 -30.56
N LEU A 253 -15.22 -0.21 -30.39
CA LEU A 253 -14.97 -1.55 -30.92
C LEU A 253 -14.92 -1.57 -32.46
N ASP A 254 -15.69 -0.71 -33.12
CA ASP A 254 -15.71 -0.58 -34.57
C ASP A 254 -14.43 0.08 -35.14
N VAL A 255 -13.93 1.13 -34.48
CA VAL A 255 -12.61 1.70 -34.78
C VAL A 255 -11.50 0.67 -34.53
N ILE A 256 -11.58 -0.10 -33.44
CA ILE A 256 -10.63 -1.16 -33.13
C ILE A 256 -10.65 -2.23 -34.22
N ALA A 257 -11.82 -2.75 -34.61
CA ALA A 257 -11.94 -3.74 -35.68
C ALA A 257 -11.37 -3.22 -37.03
N SER A 258 -11.68 -1.97 -37.38
CA SER A 258 -11.15 -1.28 -38.56
C SER A 258 -9.63 -1.10 -38.54
N THR A 259 -9.03 -1.07 -37.34
CA THR A 259 -7.59 -0.94 -37.11
C THR A 259 -6.87 -2.29 -37.08
N THR A 260 -7.44 -3.30 -36.40
CA THR A 260 -6.73 -4.52 -36.00
C THR A 260 -7.13 -5.76 -36.80
N LEU A 261 -8.38 -5.83 -37.26
CA LEU A 261 -8.90 -6.95 -38.05
C LEU A 261 -8.85 -6.66 -39.55
N TYR A 262 -9.04 -5.39 -39.94
CA TYR A 262 -9.11 -4.98 -41.34
C TYR A 262 -7.95 -4.09 -41.81
N LEU A 263 -7.12 -3.59 -40.88
CA LEU A 263 -5.91 -2.78 -41.17
C LEU A 263 -6.18 -1.51 -42.01
N TRP A 264 -7.40 -0.99 -42.02
CA TRP A 264 -7.80 0.21 -42.79
C TRP A 264 -7.38 1.52 -42.13
N ILE A 265 -7.27 1.52 -40.79
CA ILE A 265 -6.94 2.69 -39.99
C ILE A 265 -5.56 2.44 -39.34
N PRO A 266 -4.58 3.35 -39.48
CA PRO A 266 -3.30 3.23 -38.79
C PRO A 266 -3.44 3.59 -37.30
N VAL A 267 -2.63 2.95 -36.45
CA VAL A 267 -2.65 3.09 -34.98
C VAL A 267 -2.80 4.53 -34.45
N PRO A 268 -2.07 5.55 -34.96
CA PRO A 268 -2.25 6.93 -34.48
C PRO A 268 -3.65 7.50 -34.78
N ALA A 269 -4.23 7.18 -35.94
CA ALA A 269 -5.59 7.61 -36.29
C ALA A 269 -6.64 6.87 -35.44
N ALA A 270 -6.41 5.59 -35.14
CA ALA A 270 -7.27 4.81 -34.24
C ALA A 270 -7.35 5.44 -32.85
N TYR A 271 -6.21 5.82 -32.26
CA TYR A 271 -6.17 6.54 -30.99
C TYR A 271 -6.80 7.95 -31.06
N MET A 272 -6.70 8.64 -32.20
CA MET A 272 -7.40 9.94 -32.39
C MET A 272 -8.92 9.78 -32.41
N PHE A 273 -9.46 8.78 -33.13
CA PHE A 273 -10.91 8.52 -33.15
C PHE A 273 -11.44 8.05 -31.79
N VAL A 274 -10.76 7.09 -31.15
CA VAL A 274 -11.11 6.58 -29.82
C VAL A 274 -10.97 7.68 -28.75
N GLY A 275 -9.93 8.51 -28.83
CA GLY A 275 -9.77 9.69 -27.97
C GLY A 275 -10.87 10.74 -28.16
N GLY A 276 -11.29 11.00 -29.40
CA GLY A 276 -12.40 11.90 -29.72
C GLY A 276 -13.75 11.40 -29.19
N LEU A 277 -14.04 10.11 -29.36
CA LEU A 277 -15.23 9.45 -28.78
C LEU A 277 -15.20 9.50 -27.24
N ALA A 278 -14.04 9.29 -26.62
CA ALA A 278 -13.86 9.38 -25.18
C ALA A 278 -14.08 10.83 -24.67
N PHE A 279 -13.54 11.83 -25.38
CA PHE A 279 -13.75 13.25 -25.08
C PHE A 279 -15.23 13.64 -25.18
N GLY A 280 -15.93 13.22 -26.24
CA GLY A 280 -17.37 13.43 -26.38
C GLY A 280 -18.18 12.79 -25.26
N GLY A 281 -17.86 11.55 -24.89
CA GLY A 281 -18.48 10.85 -23.76
C GLY A 281 -18.19 11.50 -22.39
N MET A 282 -16.98 12.04 -22.19
CA MET A 282 -16.62 12.78 -20.97
C MET A 282 -17.31 14.14 -20.89
N ALA A 283 -17.39 14.90 -22.00
CA ALA A 283 -18.13 16.16 -22.05
C ALA A 283 -19.64 15.94 -21.79
N LEU A 284 -20.21 14.86 -22.33
CA LEU A 284 -21.59 14.45 -22.04
C LEU A 284 -21.79 14.00 -20.59
N ALA A 285 -20.82 13.29 -20.00
CA ALA A 285 -20.83 12.94 -18.58
C ALA A 285 -20.79 14.17 -17.67
N GLY A 286 -20.00 15.19 -18.03
CA GLY A 286 -19.99 16.50 -17.36
C GLY A 286 -21.35 17.20 -17.47
N ARG A 287 -21.92 17.31 -18.68
CA ARG A 287 -23.25 17.90 -18.93
C ARG A 287 -24.38 17.21 -18.15
N TRP A 288 -24.22 15.92 -17.83
CA TRP A 288 -25.17 15.11 -17.08
C TRP A 288 -24.77 14.90 -15.60
N SER A 289 -23.72 15.57 -15.12
CA SER A 289 -23.14 15.35 -13.77
C SER A 289 -22.90 13.87 -13.40
N SER A 290 -22.70 13.00 -14.40
CA SER A 290 -22.75 11.55 -14.23
C SER A 290 -21.37 10.93 -14.04
N GLY A 291 -20.98 10.76 -12.77
CA GLY A 291 -19.75 10.03 -12.39
C GLY A 291 -19.70 8.60 -12.93
N LEU A 292 -20.86 7.94 -13.07
CA LEU A 292 -20.96 6.60 -13.67
C LEU A 292 -20.64 6.62 -15.17
N LEU A 293 -21.15 7.59 -15.94
CA LEU A 293 -20.81 7.71 -17.36
C LEU A 293 -19.32 8.06 -17.54
N ALA A 294 -18.81 8.99 -16.73
CA ALA A 294 -17.39 9.35 -16.74
C ALA A 294 -16.49 8.14 -16.43
N CYS A 295 -16.84 7.31 -15.44
CA CYS A 295 -16.12 6.07 -15.15
C CYS A 295 -16.18 5.07 -16.31
N LEU A 296 -17.38 4.79 -16.85
CA LEU A 296 -17.53 3.81 -17.93
C LEU A 296 -16.81 4.24 -19.21
N VAL A 297 -16.89 5.51 -19.59
CA VAL A 297 -16.21 6.02 -20.80
C VAL A 297 -14.70 6.01 -20.61
N SER A 298 -14.17 6.57 -19.51
CA SER A 298 -12.71 6.62 -19.28
C SER A 298 -12.11 5.22 -19.05
N ALA A 299 -12.66 4.42 -18.14
CA ALA A 299 -12.17 3.06 -17.88
C ALA A 299 -12.34 2.15 -19.10
N GLY A 300 -13.49 2.20 -19.78
CA GLY A 300 -13.74 1.44 -21.00
C GLY A 300 -12.74 1.78 -22.10
N THR A 301 -12.48 3.07 -22.32
CA THR A 301 -11.45 3.53 -23.28
C THR A 301 -10.06 3.00 -22.91
N MET A 302 -9.67 3.10 -21.64
CA MET A 302 -8.35 2.64 -21.18
C MET A 302 -8.18 1.12 -21.23
N LEU A 303 -9.26 0.35 -20.99
CA LEU A 303 -9.26 -1.11 -21.07
C LEU A 303 -9.28 -1.64 -22.51
N LEU A 304 -9.84 -0.88 -23.46
CA LEU A 304 -9.83 -1.19 -24.90
C LEU A 304 -8.53 -0.75 -25.60
N ALA A 305 -7.83 0.26 -25.07
CA ALA A 305 -6.60 0.78 -25.66
C ALA A 305 -5.49 -0.26 -25.98
N PRO A 306 -5.26 -1.33 -25.18
CA PRO A 306 -4.25 -2.35 -25.49
C PRO A 306 -4.60 -3.25 -26.69
N LEU A 307 -5.86 -3.23 -27.15
CA LEU A 307 -6.25 -3.93 -28.39
C LEU A 307 -5.70 -3.21 -29.63
N ILE A 308 -5.43 -1.90 -29.56
CA ILE A 308 -4.98 -1.06 -30.67
C ILE A 308 -3.47 -1.16 -30.87
N SER A 309 -2.70 -1.03 -29.78
CA SER A 309 -1.24 -1.14 -29.75
C SER A 309 -0.79 -1.59 -28.36
N THR A 310 0.32 -2.32 -28.31
CA THR A 310 1.10 -2.60 -27.10
C THR A 310 2.44 -1.84 -27.08
N GLY A 311 2.65 -0.95 -28.04
CA GLY A 311 3.79 -0.03 -28.11
C GLY A 311 3.69 1.14 -27.13
N VAL A 312 4.61 2.09 -27.26
CA VAL A 312 4.74 3.25 -26.35
C VAL A 312 3.61 4.26 -26.53
N GLU A 313 2.84 4.18 -27.61
CA GLU A 313 1.61 4.96 -27.78
C GLU A 313 0.57 4.63 -26.70
N LEU A 314 0.54 3.38 -26.22
CA LEU A 314 -0.44 2.90 -25.25
C LEU A 314 -0.40 3.66 -23.90
N PRO A 315 0.72 3.69 -23.14
CA PRO A 315 0.79 4.45 -21.89
C PRO A 315 0.61 5.96 -22.11
N ILE A 316 1.03 6.50 -23.25
CA ILE A 316 0.86 7.92 -23.59
C ILE A 316 -0.62 8.24 -23.82
N PHE A 317 -1.31 7.45 -24.64
CA PHE A 317 -2.76 7.60 -24.89
C PHE A 317 -3.56 7.45 -23.60
N VAL A 318 -3.28 6.43 -22.80
CA VAL A 318 -3.96 6.20 -21.52
C VAL A 318 -3.71 7.34 -20.52
N ALA A 319 -2.51 7.93 -20.49
CA ALA A 319 -2.25 9.15 -19.72
C ALA A 319 -2.99 10.38 -20.25
N ILE A 320 -3.10 10.55 -21.58
CA ILE A 320 -3.89 11.64 -22.20
C ILE A 320 -5.38 11.52 -21.84
N VAL A 321 -5.97 10.32 -21.94
CA VAL A 321 -7.35 10.06 -21.49
C VAL A 321 -7.50 10.31 -19.99
N GLY A 322 -6.49 9.96 -19.19
CA GLY A 322 -6.42 10.27 -17.76
C GLY A 322 -6.46 11.78 -17.49
N ILE A 323 -5.63 12.57 -18.19
CA ILE A 323 -5.58 14.03 -18.07
C ILE A 323 -6.90 14.67 -18.54
N ALA A 324 -7.49 14.20 -19.63
CA ALA A 324 -8.80 14.67 -20.10
C ALA A 324 -9.90 14.38 -19.05
N THR A 325 -9.88 13.19 -18.45
CA THR A 325 -10.81 12.82 -17.36
C THR A 325 -10.57 13.68 -16.11
N ALA A 326 -9.31 14.02 -15.81
CA ALA A 326 -8.94 14.89 -14.70
C ALA A 326 -9.49 16.32 -14.85
N VAL A 327 -9.39 16.88 -16.07
CA VAL A 327 -9.86 18.23 -16.39
C VAL A 327 -11.39 18.30 -16.48
N LEU A 328 -12.02 17.34 -17.16
CA LEU A 328 -13.46 17.39 -17.46
C LEU A 328 -14.36 16.80 -16.37
N ALA A 329 -13.86 15.83 -15.59
CA ALA A 329 -14.71 14.93 -14.80
C ALA A 329 -14.24 14.65 -13.36
N ALA A 330 -13.13 15.22 -12.89
CA ALA A 330 -12.64 14.98 -11.51
C ALA A 330 -13.62 15.47 -10.41
N GLU A 331 -14.58 16.32 -10.72
CA GLU A 331 -15.66 16.68 -9.77
C GLU A 331 -16.62 15.52 -9.50
N LEU A 332 -16.80 14.62 -10.48
CA LEU A 332 -17.87 13.61 -10.52
C LEU A 332 -17.59 12.37 -9.64
N GLY A 333 -16.92 12.57 -8.50
CA GLY A 333 -16.75 11.58 -7.43
C GLY A 333 -15.43 10.82 -7.41
N ALA A 334 -15.21 10.09 -6.31
CA ALA A 334 -13.95 9.38 -6.04
C ALA A 334 -13.66 8.22 -7.02
N ALA A 335 -14.68 7.58 -7.59
CA ALA A 335 -14.50 6.51 -8.55
C ALA A 335 -13.81 7.01 -9.84
N VAL A 336 -14.24 8.16 -10.37
CA VAL A 336 -13.63 8.79 -11.55
C VAL A 336 -12.16 9.14 -11.27
N ARG A 337 -11.86 9.60 -10.06
CA ARG A 337 -10.49 9.91 -9.61
C ARG A 337 -9.59 8.68 -9.56
N VAL A 338 -10.09 7.56 -9.06
CA VAL A 338 -9.36 6.27 -9.08
C VAL A 338 -9.08 5.85 -10.52
N VAL A 339 -10.06 5.90 -11.42
CA VAL A 339 -9.88 5.54 -12.83
C VAL A 339 -8.79 6.38 -13.50
N TRP A 340 -8.86 7.72 -13.39
CA TRP A 340 -7.94 8.58 -14.13
C TRP A 340 -6.52 8.65 -13.56
N SER A 341 -6.35 8.48 -12.25
CA SER A 341 -5.03 8.55 -11.62
C SER A 341 -4.32 7.19 -11.55
N VAL A 342 -5.03 6.13 -11.15
CA VAL A 342 -4.41 4.84 -10.81
C VAL A 342 -3.97 4.09 -12.07
N LEU A 343 -4.89 3.85 -13.00
CA LEU A 343 -4.61 2.99 -14.15
C LEU A 343 -3.51 3.58 -15.06
N PRO A 344 -3.52 4.87 -15.42
CA PRO A 344 -2.42 5.46 -16.19
C PRO A 344 -1.11 5.56 -15.39
N GLY A 345 -1.16 5.83 -14.08
CA GLY A 345 0.02 5.88 -13.22
C GLY A 345 0.75 4.55 -13.12
N PHE A 346 0.03 3.45 -12.92
CA PHE A 346 0.59 2.10 -12.93
C PHE A 346 1.10 1.67 -14.32
N LEU A 347 0.34 1.96 -15.38
CA LEU A 347 0.73 1.59 -16.74
C LEU A 347 2.00 2.31 -17.19
N LEU A 348 2.07 3.63 -16.98
CA LEU A 348 3.23 4.45 -17.32
C LEU A 348 4.47 4.08 -16.49
N ALA A 349 4.29 3.74 -15.21
CA ALA A 349 5.36 3.17 -14.39
C ALA A 349 5.83 1.80 -14.93
N GLY A 350 4.92 0.95 -15.40
CA GLY A 350 5.27 -0.33 -16.05
C GLY A 350 6.22 -0.14 -17.23
N TYR A 351 5.86 0.72 -18.19
CA TYR A 351 6.71 0.99 -19.36
C TYR A 351 8.04 1.68 -18.98
N LEU A 352 8.05 2.59 -18.00
CA LEU A 352 9.28 3.21 -17.51
C LEU A 352 10.21 2.22 -16.79
N SER A 353 9.67 1.19 -16.12
CA SER A 353 10.48 0.11 -15.53
C SER A 353 11.22 -0.70 -16.60
N GLN A 354 10.70 -0.69 -17.83
CA GLN A 354 11.28 -1.31 -19.02
C GLN A 354 11.95 -0.29 -19.96
N ALA A 355 12.27 0.93 -19.49
CA ALA A 355 12.85 1.99 -20.33
C ALA A 355 14.10 1.56 -21.12
N ALA A 356 14.89 0.60 -20.61
CA ALA A 356 16.06 0.04 -21.28
C ALA A 356 15.75 -0.69 -22.61
N LEU A 357 14.51 -1.14 -22.82
CA LEU A 357 14.05 -1.79 -24.06
C LEU A 357 13.58 -0.81 -25.13
N HIS A 358 13.39 0.46 -24.77
CA HIS A 358 12.73 1.48 -25.59
C HIS A 358 13.74 2.41 -26.26
N SER A 359 13.42 2.94 -27.44
CA SER A 359 14.30 3.87 -28.15
C SER A 359 14.45 5.21 -27.41
N ARG A 360 15.45 6.01 -27.81
CA ARG A 360 15.68 7.34 -27.22
C ARG A 360 14.46 8.26 -27.35
N GLY A 361 13.73 8.20 -28.47
CA GLY A 361 12.53 9.01 -28.67
C GLY A 361 11.38 8.59 -27.76
N GLU A 362 11.16 7.27 -27.66
CA GLU A 362 10.15 6.67 -26.77
C GLU A 362 10.42 6.99 -25.29
N GLN A 363 11.66 6.82 -24.82
CA GLN A 363 12.04 7.15 -23.44
C GLN A 363 11.78 8.63 -23.13
N ILE A 364 12.09 9.55 -24.07
CA ILE A 364 11.79 10.99 -23.91
C ILE A 364 10.27 11.21 -23.82
N ALA A 365 9.47 10.54 -24.67
CA ALA A 365 8.01 10.67 -24.66
C ALA A 365 7.38 10.12 -23.36
N LEU A 366 7.86 8.99 -22.84
CA LEU A 366 7.44 8.42 -21.56
C LEU A 366 7.78 9.35 -20.38
N ILE A 367 9.01 9.89 -20.35
CA ILE A 367 9.45 10.83 -19.31
C ILE A 367 8.64 12.13 -19.35
N ALA A 368 8.45 12.72 -20.53
CA ALA A 368 7.64 13.92 -20.70
C ALA A 368 6.18 13.69 -20.25
N THR A 369 5.59 12.55 -20.63
CA THR A 369 4.24 12.16 -20.20
C THR A 369 4.15 12.01 -18.69
N ALA A 370 5.16 11.41 -18.04
CA ALA A 370 5.19 11.24 -16.58
C ALA A 370 5.25 12.58 -15.85
N LEU A 371 6.07 13.52 -16.34
CA LEU A 371 6.18 14.86 -15.78
C LEU A 371 4.87 15.65 -15.91
N VAL A 372 4.21 15.60 -17.07
CA VAL A 372 2.92 16.25 -17.30
C VAL A 372 1.82 15.60 -16.43
N PHE A 373 1.75 14.27 -16.39
CA PHE A 373 0.75 13.54 -15.60
C PHE A 373 0.87 13.82 -14.10
N ALA A 374 2.10 13.83 -13.56
CA ALA A 374 2.38 14.23 -12.19
C ALA A 374 2.00 15.70 -11.91
N THR A 375 2.29 16.60 -12.84
CA THR A 375 1.95 18.03 -12.74
C THR A 375 0.44 18.25 -12.70
N VAL A 376 -0.32 17.54 -13.56
CA VAL A 376 -1.80 17.54 -13.53
C VAL A 376 -2.32 16.94 -12.23
N GLY A 377 -1.71 15.86 -11.73
CA GLY A 377 -2.03 15.27 -10.44
C GLY A 377 -1.94 16.25 -9.27
N VAL A 378 -0.80 16.92 -9.13
CA VAL A 378 -0.57 17.94 -8.10
C VAL A 378 -1.48 19.17 -8.33
N GLY A 379 -1.65 19.61 -9.57
CA GLY A 379 -2.49 20.75 -9.94
C GLY A 379 -3.97 20.56 -9.58
N VAL A 380 -4.55 19.39 -9.91
CA VAL A 380 -5.93 19.07 -9.54
C VAL A 380 -6.09 18.97 -8.01
N ALA A 381 -5.15 18.31 -7.33
CA ALA A 381 -5.20 18.19 -5.86
C ALA A 381 -5.03 19.55 -5.14
N TRP A 382 -4.25 20.47 -5.70
CA TRP A 382 -4.15 21.85 -5.23
C TRP A 382 -5.44 22.63 -5.49
N TYR A 383 -5.98 22.56 -6.71
CA TYR A 383 -7.23 23.24 -7.07
C TYR A 383 -8.41 22.77 -6.20
N ASP A 384 -8.53 21.46 -5.97
CA ASP A 384 -9.50 20.88 -5.03
C ASP A 384 -9.34 21.48 -3.63
N THR A 385 -8.11 21.53 -3.13
CA THR A 385 -7.78 22.00 -1.78
C THR A 385 -8.08 23.50 -1.59
N ALA A 386 -7.95 24.30 -2.64
CA ALA A 386 -8.23 25.73 -2.63
C ALA A 386 -9.73 26.06 -2.83
N HIS A 387 -10.42 25.36 -3.74
CA HIS A 387 -11.77 25.77 -4.21
C HIS A 387 -12.91 24.81 -3.87
N ARG A 388 -12.64 23.51 -3.60
CA ARG A 388 -13.69 22.50 -3.44
C ARG A 388 -13.74 21.96 -2.00
N ARG A 389 -14.95 21.79 -1.45
CA ARG A 389 -15.17 21.16 -0.15
C ARG A 389 -16.17 20.01 -0.29
N PRO A 390 -15.89 18.79 0.24
CA PRO A 390 -14.76 18.42 1.09
C PRO A 390 -13.58 17.77 0.32
N ALA A 391 -12.45 18.47 0.15
CA ALA A 391 -11.24 17.94 -0.53
C ALA A 391 -10.52 16.77 0.18
N LEU A 392 -11.01 16.31 1.33
CA LEU A 392 -10.30 15.43 2.28
C LEU A 392 -10.08 13.98 1.83
N ALA A 393 -10.76 13.49 0.79
CA ALA A 393 -10.50 12.17 0.21
C ALA A 393 -9.55 12.23 -1.00
N ASN A 394 -9.38 13.41 -1.60
CA ASN A 394 -9.01 13.52 -3.02
C ASN A 394 -7.50 13.60 -3.25
N ALA A 395 -6.77 14.29 -2.38
CA ALA A 395 -5.33 14.52 -2.56
C ALA A 395 -4.53 13.21 -2.60
N ALA A 396 -4.79 12.27 -1.69
CA ALA A 396 -4.09 10.99 -1.64
C ALA A 396 -4.38 10.12 -2.88
N LEU A 397 -5.65 10.04 -3.29
CA LEU A 397 -6.08 9.27 -4.45
C LEU A 397 -5.45 9.75 -5.76
N VAL A 398 -5.19 11.05 -5.89
CA VAL A 398 -4.63 11.64 -7.13
C VAL A 398 -3.10 11.73 -7.10
N VAL A 399 -2.52 12.27 -6.03
CA VAL A 399 -1.09 12.65 -6.00
C VAL A 399 -0.16 11.44 -5.90
N VAL A 400 -0.57 10.36 -5.21
CA VAL A 400 0.28 9.16 -5.07
C VAL A 400 0.41 8.38 -6.39
N PRO A 401 -0.68 8.05 -7.11
CA PRO A 401 -0.54 7.30 -8.37
C PRO A 401 0.05 8.11 -9.51
N THR A 402 -0.22 9.43 -9.57
CA THR A 402 0.38 10.31 -10.58
C THR A 402 1.88 10.53 -10.37
N ALA A 403 2.38 10.39 -9.14
CA ALA A 403 3.80 10.42 -8.82
C ALA A 403 4.53 9.08 -8.99
N LEU A 404 3.82 7.95 -9.05
CA LEU A 404 4.43 6.60 -9.15
C LEU A 404 5.40 6.47 -10.35
N PRO A 405 5.10 6.97 -11.57
CA PRO A 405 6.05 7.02 -12.67
C PRO A 405 7.38 7.73 -12.34
N LEU A 406 7.33 8.82 -11.54
CA LEU A 406 8.50 9.66 -11.25
C LEU A 406 9.58 8.93 -10.44
N ALA A 407 9.21 7.90 -9.68
CA ALA A 407 10.16 7.10 -8.90
C ALA A 407 11.15 6.32 -9.78
N LEU A 408 10.82 6.10 -11.06
CA LEU A 408 11.63 5.31 -12.00
C LEU A 408 12.52 6.17 -12.91
N LEU A 409 12.25 7.48 -13.01
CA LEU A 409 13.04 8.41 -13.83
C LEU A 409 14.55 8.36 -13.52
N PRO A 410 15.01 8.40 -12.26
CA PRO A 410 16.44 8.34 -11.93
C PRO A 410 17.18 7.09 -12.44
N ALA A 411 16.49 5.95 -12.59
CA ALA A 411 17.10 4.71 -13.06
C ALA A 411 17.27 4.64 -14.60
N THR A 412 16.53 5.48 -15.35
CA THR A 412 16.52 5.47 -16.82
C THR A 412 17.89 5.81 -17.42
N HIS A 413 18.25 5.12 -18.51
CA HIS A 413 19.59 5.27 -19.12
C HIS A 413 19.85 6.69 -19.65
N LEU A 414 18.82 7.38 -20.16
CA LEU A 414 18.96 8.75 -20.68
C LEU A 414 19.27 9.81 -19.62
N LEU A 415 18.95 9.55 -18.34
CA LEU A 415 19.11 10.52 -17.27
C LEU A 415 20.37 10.29 -16.42
N ARG A 416 21.23 9.32 -16.78
CA ARG A 416 22.41 8.97 -15.97
C ARG A 416 23.48 10.08 -15.97
N PRO A 417 24.01 10.48 -14.79
CA PRO A 417 23.65 10.01 -13.45
C PRO A 417 22.31 10.61 -12.99
N GLY A 418 21.32 9.77 -12.63
CA GLY A 418 19.93 10.21 -12.45
C GLY A 418 19.60 10.88 -11.13
N TRP A 419 20.53 10.88 -10.16
CA TRP A 419 20.30 11.46 -8.84
C TRP A 419 19.93 12.97 -8.85
N PRO A 420 20.43 13.86 -9.74
CA PRO A 420 20.02 15.26 -9.74
C PRO A 420 18.55 15.44 -10.14
N VAL A 421 18.04 14.57 -11.04
CA VAL A 421 16.63 14.58 -11.44
C VAL A 421 15.74 14.10 -10.29
N GLY A 422 16.15 13.02 -9.60
CA GLY A 422 15.46 12.54 -8.40
C GLY A 422 15.40 13.60 -7.29
N LEU A 423 16.51 14.32 -7.05
CA LEU A 423 16.54 15.44 -6.11
C LEU A 423 15.64 16.61 -6.55
N ALA A 424 15.62 16.97 -7.83
CA ALA A 424 14.75 18.03 -8.34
C ALA A 424 13.26 17.68 -8.17
N LEU A 425 12.87 16.44 -8.46
CA LEU A 425 11.51 15.93 -8.29
C LEU A 425 11.11 15.88 -6.80
N ALA A 426 11.99 15.38 -5.93
CA ALA A 426 11.80 15.39 -4.49
C ALA A 426 11.65 16.82 -3.94
N ALA A 427 12.52 17.74 -4.36
CA ALA A 427 12.47 19.14 -3.97
C ALA A 427 11.18 19.84 -4.44
N ALA A 428 10.69 19.55 -5.64
CA ALA A 428 9.41 20.08 -6.14
C ALA A 428 8.22 19.61 -5.26
N TYR A 429 8.13 18.31 -4.96
CA TYR A 429 7.07 17.78 -4.10
C TYR A 429 7.15 18.29 -2.66
N LEU A 430 8.36 18.40 -2.11
CA LEU A 430 8.58 18.99 -0.78
C LEU A 430 8.27 20.50 -0.79
N ALA A 431 8.58 21.24 -1.85
CA ALA A 431 8.21 22.66 -1.96
C ALA A 431 6.68 22.84 -1.95
N VAL A 432 5.94 22.01 -2.70
CA VAL A 432 4.46 22.00 -2.63
C VAL A 432 3.97 21.66 -1.23
N ALA A 433 4.62 20.72 -0.52
CA ALA A 433 4.29 20.38 0.86
C ALA A 433 4.49 21.56 1.83
N VAL A 434 5.54 22.36 1.64
CA VAL A 434 5.79 23.59 2.41
C VAL A 434 4.77 24.67 2.06
N LEU A 435 4.46 24.86 0.77
CA LEU A 435 3.52 25.87 0.28
C LEU A 435 2.09 25.57 0.78
N ALA A 436 1.58 24.36 0.55
CA ALA A 436 0.28 23.92 1.07
C ALA A 436 0.23 24.03 2.61
N GLY A 437 1.34 23.72 3.28
CA GLY A 437 1.46 23.88 4.72
C GLY A 437 1.44 25.34 5.21
N ARG A 438 1.80 26.31 4.36
CA ARG A 438 1.82 27.75 4.69
C ARG A 438 0.52 28.45 4.30
N THR A 439 -0.11 28.11 3.19
CA THR A 439 -1.33 28.76 2.69
C THR A 439 -2.55 28.47 3.55
N GLY A 440 -2.68 27.26 4.09
CA GLY A 440 -3.84 26.88 4.91
C GLY A 440 -3.51 26.07 6.16
N ARG A 441 -4.30 26.31 7.21
CA ARG A 441 -4.32 25.50 8.45
C ARG A 441 -5.54 24.59 8.56
N ASP A 442 -6.41 24.57 7.54
CA ASP A 442 -7.53 23.65 7.51
C ASP A 442 -7.09 22.22 7.19
N ARG A 443 -7.99 21.25 7.40
CA ARG A 443 -7.66 19.83 7.26
C ARG A 443 -7.25 19.46 5.82
N ALA A 444 -7.76 20.18 4.81
CA ALA A 444 -7.45 19.92 3.41
C ALA A 444 -6.01 20.31 3.06
N HIS A 445 -5.59 21.53 3.42
CA HIS A 445 -4.22 21.99 3.24
C HIS A 445 -3.20 21.15 4.03
N VAL A 446 -3.57 20.74 5.26
CA VAL A 446 -2.73 19.84 6.07
C VAL A 446 -2.62 18.45 5.44
N LEU A 447 -3.66 17.93 4.79
CA LEU A 447 -3.62 16.66 4.06
C LEU A 447 -2.79 16.78 2.78
N LEU A 448 -3.00 17.81 1.94
CA LEU A 448 -2.23 18.01 0.72
C LEU A 448 -0.73 18.13 1.04
N ALA A 449 -0.39 18.89 2.10
CA ALA A 449 0.98 19.00 2.60
C ALA A 449 1.53 17.66 3.12
N ALA A 450 0.72 16.81 3.74
CA ALA A 450 1.14 15.48 4.17
C ALA A 450 1.39 14.54 3.00
N VAL A 451 0.48 14.49 2.02
CA VAL A 451 0.57 13.59 0.86
C VAL A 451 1.74 13.97 -0.04
N THR A 452 1.85 15.24 -0.44
CA THR A 452 2.99 15.74 -1.22
C THR A 452 4.31 15.62 -0.45
N GLY A 453 4.26 15.83 0.87
CA GLY A 453 5.39 15.60 1.78
C GLY A 453 5.88 14.15 1.79
N PHE A 454 4.98 13.18 1.98
CA PHE A 454 5.31 11.75 1.92
C PHE A 454 5.87 11.34 0.56
N VAL A 455 5.27 11.79 -0.55
CA VAL A 455 5.75 11.48 -1.90
C VAL A 455 7.13 12.07 -2.16
N GLY A 456 7.35 13.35 -1.85
CA GLY A 456 8.67 13.99 -1.98
C GLY A 456 9.73 13.34 -1.09
N SER A 457 9.33 12.84 0.09
CA SER A 457 10.21 12.07 0.98
C SER A 457 10.57 10.70 0.41
N ALA A 458 9.61 9.99 -0.18
CA ALA A 458 9.86 8.71 -0.84
C ALA A 458 10.78 8.88 -2.06
N LEU A 459 10.52 9.89 -2.90
CA LEU A 459 11.39 10.24 -4.03
C LEU A 459 12.82 10.57 -3.56
N LEU A 460 12.99 11.35 -2.49
CA LEU A 460 14.31 11.67 -1.93
C LEU A 460 15.06 10.41 -1.49
N LEU A 461 14.42 9.54 -0.71
CA LEU A 461 15.05 8.33 -0.17
C LEU A 461 15.38 7.30 -1.28
N LEU A 462 14.53 7.17 -2.30
CA LEU A 462 14.79 6.32 -3.48
C LEU A 462 15.93 6.86 -4.36
N THR A 463 16.04 8.19 -4.50
CA THR A 463 17.07 8.85 -5.32
C THR A 463 18.50 8.43 -4.92
N TRP A 464 18.74 8.16 -3.63
CA TRP A 464 20.06 7.77 -3.12
C TRP A 464 20.51 6.36 -3.52
N VAL A 465 19.63 5.53 -4.09
CA VAL A 465 20.00 4.23 -4.67
C VAL A 465 20.86 4.41 -5.94
N GLU A 466 20.59 5.45 -6.73
CA GLU A 466 21.33 5.78 -7.96
C GLU A 466 22.65 6.53 -7.71
N LEU A 467 23.05 6.74 -6.45
CA LEU A 467 24.28 7.49 -6.11
C LEU A 467 25.58 6.69 -6.34
N GLY A 468 25.47 5.44 -6.81
CA GLY A 468 26.57 4.65 -7.40
C GLY A 468 27.62 4.10 -6.44
N GLY A 469 27.68 4.57 -5.19
CA GLY A 469 28.60 4.09 -4.16
C GLY A 469 27.86 3.70 -2.88
N ARG A 470 28.10 2.47 -2.40
CA ARG A 470 27.47 1.91 -1.19
C ARG A 470 27.53 2.88 0.01
N GLU A 471 28.72 3.42 0.27
CA GLU A 471 28.96 4.32 1.40
C GLU A 471 28.32 5.70 1.21
N LEU A 472 28.29 6.21 -0.02
CA LEU A 472 27.62 7.46 -0.37
C LEU A 472 26.11 7.37 -0.13
N THR A 473 25.48 6.25 -0.47
CA THR A 473 24.06 6.00 -0.18
C THR A 473 23.78 5.99 1.34
N GLY A 474 24.64 5.36 2.14
CA GLY A 474 24.53 5.36 3.60
C GLY A 474 24.66 6.77 4.21
N PHE A 475 25.65 7.54 3.77
CA PHE A 475 25.84 8.93 4.20
C PHE A 475 24.67 9.84 3.77
N ALA A 476 24.20 9.75 2.53
CA ALA A 476 23.11 10.58 2.03
C ALA A 476 21.77 10.27 2.72
N LEU A 477 21.51 9.00 3.06
CA LEU A 477 20.34 8.59 3.84
C LEU A 477 20.41 9.06 5.30
N THR A 478 21.57 8.95 5.97
CA THR A 478 21.74 9.48 7.34
C THR A 478 21.60 10.99 7.41
N LEU A 479 22.16 11.73 6.43
CA LEU A 479 21.98 13.18 6.30
C LEU A 479 20.50 13.57 6.03
N SER A 480 19.81 12.81 5.18
CA SER A 480 18.37 13.00 4.93
C SER A 480 17.53 12.76 6.19
N ALA A 481 17.81 11.68 6.93
CA ALA A 481 17.14 11.40 8.20
C ALA A 481 17.38 12.52 9.23
N LEU A 482 18.62 13.02 9.33
CA LEU A 482 18.98 14.12 10.22
C LEU A 482 18.18 15.39 9.87
N ALA A 483 18.09 15.74 8.59
CA ALA A 483 17.29 16.86 8.12
C ALA A 483 15.78 16.71 8.46
N TYR A 484 15.21 15.51 8.31
CA TYR A 484 13.82 15.26 8.72
C TYR A 484 13.60 15.33 10.23
N VAL A 485 14.53 14.79 11.05
CA VAL A 485 14.42 14.82 12.52
C VAL A 485 14.51 16.24 13.06
N VAL A 486 15.43 17.06 12.53
CA VAL A 486 15.50 18.49 12.84
C VAL A 486 14.21 19.19 12.42
N SER A 487 13.73 18.95 11.19
CA SER A 487 12.48 19.53 10.69
C SER A 487 11.25 19.14 11.53
N ALA A 488 11.16 17.88 11.97
CA ALA A 488 10.07 17.37 12.80
C ALA A 488 10.03 18.03 14.19
N GLY A 489 11.21 18.28 14.78
CA GLY A 489 11.35 18.95 16.08
C GLY A 489 11.20 20.48 16.03
N LEU A 490 11.22 21.08 14.83
CA LEU A 490 10.97 22.51 14.59
C LEU A 490 9.53 22.81 14.12
N TRP A 491 8.95 21.99 13.22
CA TRP A 491 7.67 22.29 12.57
C TRP A 491 6.44 21.66 13.24
N GLY A 492 6.61 20.68 14.14
CA GLY A 492 5.51 20.12 14.92
C GLY A 492 4.52 19.22 14.16
N ARG A 493 4.71 18.98 12.85
CA ARG A 493 3.74 18.30 11.97
C ARG A 493 3.85 16.78 12.01
N ARG A 494 2.73 16.11 12.32
CA ARG A 494 2.61 14.64 12.41
C ARG A 494 3.18 13.86 11.21
N TRP A 495 3.04 14.37 9.98
CA TRP A 495 3.59 13.67 8.81
C TRP A 495 5.13 13.74 8.78
N VAL A 496 5.71 14.88 9.18
CA VAL A 496 7.17 15.05 9.27
C VAL A 496 7.72 14.18 10.41
N ASP A 497 6.99 14.04 11.53
CA ASP A 497 7.33 13.10 12.60
C ASP A 497 7.38 11.63 12.11
N LEU A 498 6.41 11.22 11.30
CA LEU A 498 6.35 9.87 10.73
C LEU A 498 7.48 9.63 9.72
N VAL A 499 7.76 10.60 8.82
CA VAL A 499 8.89 10.53 7.90
C VAL A 499 10.22 10.51 8.66
N ALA A 500 10.40 11.36 9.68
CA ALA A 500 11.61 11.40 10.49
C ALA A 500 11.88 10.08 11.20
N ALA A 501 10.85 9.44 11.77
CA ALA A 501 10.95 8.11 12.37
C ALA A 501 11.35 7.05 11.33
N ALA A 502 10.64 6.98 10.20
CA ALA A 502 10.91 6.00 9.15
C ALA A 502 12.31 6.18 8.53
N ALA A 503 12.69 7.40 8.17
CA ALA A 503 14.00 7.73 7.63
C ALA A 503 15.12 7.42 8.64
N SER A 504 14.93 7.66 9.93
CA SER A 504 15.91 7.30 10.97
C SER A 504 16.09 5.78 11.08
N VAL A 505 15.01 5.00 11.03
CA VAL A 505 15.09 3.54 11.03
C VAL A 505 15.79 3.02 9.78
N ILE A 506 15.44 3.54 8.59
CA ILE A 506 16.11 3.20 7.32
C ILE A 506 17.61 3.53 7.39
N ALA A 507 17.97 4.73 7.87
CA ALA A 507 19.35 5.16 7.99
C ALA A 507 20.17 4.28 8.95
N VAL A 508 19.60 3.89 10.10
CA VAL A 508 20.25 2.96 11.04
C VAL A 508 20.40 1.56 10.44
N LEU A 509 19.38 1.03 9.74
CA LEU A 509 19.45 -0.28 9.08
C LEU A 509 20.49 -0.31 7.95
N VAL A 510 20.54 0.75 7.13
CA VAL A 510 21.54 0.87 6.07
C VAL A 510 22.94 1.01 6.65
N TYR A 511 23.16 1.86 7.67
CA TYR A 511 24.45 1.96 8.34
C TYR A 511 24.90 0.62 8.94
N ALA A 512 23.98 -0.14 9.56
CA ALA A 512 24.28 -1.47 10.11
C ALA A 512 24.65 -2.51 9.03
N ALA A 513 23.99 -2.49 7.87
CA ALA A 513 24.17 -3.45 6.79
C ALA A 513 25.29 -3.09 5.79
N VAL A 514 25.60 -1.80 5.64
CA VAL A 514 26.56 -1.28 4.66
C VAL A 514 27.91 -0.93 5.32
N ASN A 515 27.95 0.06 6.22
CA ASN A 515 29.16 0.47 6.94
C ASN A 515 29.60 -0.52 8.05
N ARG A 516 28.80 -1.55 8.33
CA ARG A 516 29.14 -2.68 9.20
C ARG A 516 29.89 -2.26 10.49
N PRO A 517 29.28 -1.42 11.36
CA PRO A 517 29.96 -0.87 12.55
C PRO A 517 30.53 -1.93 13.51
N HIS A 518 30.13 -3.20 13.40
CA HIS A 518 30.69 -4.32 14.16
C HIS A 518 32.15 -4.68 13.77
N LEU A 519 32.65 -4.25 12.61
CA LEU A 519 34.05 -4.46 12.20
C LEU A 519 35.03 -3.80 13.18
N VAL A 520 34.57 -2.79 13.94
CA VAL A 520 35.30 -2.13 15.04
C VAL A 520 35.84 -3.11 16.08
N LEU A 521 35.23 -4.30 16.22
CA LEU A 521 35.60 -5.32 17.20
C LEU A 521 36.79 -6.20 16.75
N SER A 522 37.32 -6.00 15.54
CA SER A 522 38.37 -6.86 14.96
C SER A 522 39.45 -6.05 14.25
N ASP A 523 40.61 -5.94 14.88
CA ASP A 523 41.87 -5.35 14.37
C ASP A 523 42.11 -5.65 12.88
N ARG A 524 42.07 -6.94 12.51
CA ARG A 524 42.30 -7.42 11.13
C ARG A 524 41.24 -6.99 10.11
N LEU A 525 40.00 -6.74 10.54
CA LEU A 525 38.92 -6.33 9.64
C LEU A 525 38.81 -4.81 9.57
N ALA A 526 38.90 -4.12 10.70
CA ALA A 526 38.93 -2.67 10.78
C ALA A 526 40.06 -2.09 9.92
N VAL A 527 41.29 -2.61 10.05
CA VAL A 527 42.46 -2.17 9.26
C VAL A 527 42.33 -2.50 7.75
N ARG A 528 41.43 -3.40 7.35
CA ARG A 528 41.24 -3.81 5.95
C ARG A 528 40.03 -3.17 5.26
N GLU A 529 38.94 -2.95 6.00
CA GLU A 529 37.65 -2.53 5.44
C GLU A 529 37.27 -1.08 5.81
N PHE A 530 37.83 -0.46 6.86
CA PHE A 530 37.50 0.93 7.18
C PHE A 530 38.16 1.94 6.24
N THR A 531 37.36 2.91 5.82
CA THR A 531 37.75 4.01 4.93
C THR A 531 37.45 5.36 5.59
N TYR A 532 37.86 6.45 4.93
CA TYR A 532 37.42 7.80 5.31
C TYR A 532 35.88 7.93 5.37
N TRP A 533 35.14 7.23 4.51
CA TRP A 533 33.67 7.27 4.51
C TRP A 533 33.07 6.70 5.80
N ASP A 534 33.70 5.72 6.44
CA ASP A 534 33.19 5.14 7.69
C ASP A 534 33.35 6.12 8.86
N VAL A 535 34.38 6.98 8.84
CA VAL A 535 34.51 8.11 9.78
C VAL A 535 33.35 9.10 9.58
N VAL A 536 33.05 9.44 8.32
CA VAL A 536 31.98 10.39 7.96
C VAL A 536 30.59 9.82 8.28
N SER A 537 30.33 8.55 7.95
CA SER A 537 29.08 7.84 8.28
C SER A 537 28.90 7.66 9.79
N ALA A 538 29.96 7.34 10.55
CA ALA A 538 29.90 7.22 12.00
C ALA A 538 29.67 8.58 12.69
N PHE A 539 30.24 9.66 12.16
CA PHE A 539 29.92 11.03 12.60
C PHE A 539 28.46 11.38 12.29
N ALA A 540 27.98 11.09 11.08
CA ALA A 540 26.60 11.36 10.66
C ALA A 540 25.57 10.58 11.50
N ILE A 541 25.81 9.31 11.81
CA ILE A 541 24.91 8.52 12.66
C ILE A 541 24.97 8.96 14.13
N THR A 542 26.11 9.47 14.61
CA THR A 542 26.20 10.11 15.94
C THR A 542 25.36 11.39 15.99
N ALA A 543 25.48 12.25 14.97
CA ALA A 543 24.66 13.46 14.85
C ALA A 543 23.16 13.12 14.76
N LEU A 544 22.79 12.08 14.01
CA LEU A 544 21.43 11.56 13.96
C LEU A 544 20.95 11.07 15.33
N ALA A 545 21.76 10.30 16.06
CA ALA A 545 21.40 9.82 17.41
C ALA A 545 21.13 10.98 18.37
N VAL A 546 21.97 12.03 18.37
CA VAL A 546 21.76 13.24 19.18
C VAL A 546 20.48 13.98 18.75
N ALA A 547 20.24 14.14 17.45
CA ALA A 547 19.04 14.79 16.93
C ALA A 547 17.75 14.02 17.25
N VAL A 548 17.76 12.68 17.09
CA VAL A 548 16.64 11.79 17.43
C VAL A 548 16.35 11.87 18.93
N THR A 549 17.38 11.90 19.77
CA THR A 549 17.24 12.10 21.22
C THR A 549 16.58 13.43 21.55
N TRP A 550 17.01 14.52 20.90
CA TRP A 550 16.45 15.87 21.06
C TRP A 550 14.99 15.99 20.57
N TRP A 551 14.63 15.32 19.47
CA TRP A 551 13.26 15.27 18.96
C TRP A 551 12.36 14.39 19.85
N ALA A 552 12.82 13.19 20.20
CA ALA A 552 12.04 12.26 21.01
C ALA A 552 11.75 12.81 22.42
N ARG A 553 12.68 13.51 23.07
CA ARG A 553 12.41 14.15 24.38
C ARG A 553 11.38 15.29 24.30
N ARG A 554 11.23 15.94 23.15
CA ARG A 554 10.16 16.93 22.89
C ARG A 554 8.80 16.26 22.67
N ARG A 555 8.77 15.04 22.13
CA ARG A 555 7.54 14.26 21.88
C ARG A 555 7.08 13.44 23.08
N LEU A 556 8.01 12.99 23.93
CA LEU A 556 7.78 12.14 25.09
C LEU A 556 8.25 12.81 26.39
N PRO A 557 7.65 13.95 26.81
CA PRO A 557 8.13 14.71 27.97
C PRO A 557 8.11 13.91 29.28
N ARG A 558 7.15 12.98 29.45
CA ARG A 558 7.08 12.08 30.62
C ARG A 558 8.27 11.11 30.71
N GLU A 559 8.79 10.69 29.56
CA GLU A 559 9.94 9.78 29.46
C GLU A 559 11.26 10.53 29.18
N SER A 560 11.28 11.87 29.28
CA SER A 560 12.42 12.68 28.80
C SER A 560 13.76 12.25 29.40
N THR A 561 13.80 11.80 30.66
CA THR A 561 15.02 11.28 31.31
C THR A 561 15.44 9.94 30.71
N ARG A 562 14.50 9.01 30.48
CA ARG A 562 14.76 7.71 29.84
C ARG A 562 15.16 7.86 28.36
N VAL A 563 14.56 8.81 27.65
CA VAL A 563 14.94 9.14 26.26
C VAL A 563 16.35 9.72 26.21
N MET A 564 16.67 10.67 27.09
CA MET A 564 18.03 11.23 27.19
C MET A 564 19.06 10.15 27.56
N MET A 565 18.70 9.24 28.47
CA MET A 565 19.50 8.09 28.88
C MET A 565 19.87 7.18 27.71
N VAL A 566 18.86 6.62 27.03
CA VAL A 566 19.08 5.70 25.90
C VAL A 566 19.79 6.43 24.76
N GLY A 567 19.39 7.67 24.48
CA GLY A 567 20.00 8.53 23.47
C GLY A 567 21.49 8.79 23.69
N ALA A 568 21.90 9.09 24.92
CA ALA A 568 23.30 9.29 25.27
C ALA A 568 24.13 8.01 25.09
N VAL A 569 23.59 6.84 25.45
CA VAL A 569 24.25 5.54 25.24
C VAL A 569 24.41 5.23 23.75
N VAL A 570 23.36 5.44 22.94
CA VAL A 570 23.41 5.22 21.48
C VAL A 570 24.38 6.18 20.80
N ALA A 571 24.36 7.47 21.18
CA ALA A 571 25.28 8.47 20.64
C ALA A 571 26.75 8.17 21.04
N LEU A 572 27.01 7.76 22.28
CA LEU A 572 28.36 7.37 22.73
C LEU A 572 28.85 6.10 22.03
N ALA A 573 27.97 5.11 21.79
CA ALA A 573 28.32 3.91 21.03
C ALA A 573 28.67 4.24 19.57
N ALA A 574 27.86 5.06 18.90
CA ALA A 574 28.13 5.56 17.54
C ALA A 574 29.45 6.36 17.47
N PHE A 575 29.66 7.27 18.43
CA PHE A 575 30.89 8.06 18.52
C PHE A 575 32.13 7.18 18.78
N SER A 576 31.98 6.08 19.51
CA SER A 576 33.07 5.12 19.73
C SER A 576 33.52 4.44 18.43
N VAL A 577 32.58 4.12 17.52
CA VAL A 577 32.92 3.63 16.17
C VAL A 577 33.64 4.71 15.37
N MET A 578 33.17 5.96 15.43
CA MET A 578 33.80 7.09 14.76
C MET A 578 35.25 7.30 15.21
N VAL A 579 35.52 7.24 16.52
CA VAL A 579 36.88 7.38 17.09
C VAL A 579 37.81 6.25 16.62
N VAL A 580 37.33 5.01 16.56
CA VAL A 580 38.16 3.88 16.08
C VAL A 580 38.37 3.93 14.56
N ALA A 581 37.34 4.26 13.77
CA ALA A 581 37.50 4.46 12.33
C ALA A 581 38.50 5.60 12.03
N ALA A 582 38.39 6.73 12.74
CA ALA A 582 39.36 7.83 12.63
C ALA A 582 40.78 7.39 13.03
N GLY A 583 40.92 6.63 14.12
CA GLY A 583 42.19 6.08 14.57
C GLY A 583 42.85 5.16 13.52
N VAL A 584 42.07 4.26 12.91
CA VAL A 584 42.54 3.40 11.82
C VAL A 584 43.00 4.23 10.63
N VAL A 585 42.18 5.17 10.14
CA VAL A 585 42.49 5.99 8.96
C VAL A 585 43.71 6.90 9.19
N ILE A 586 43.84 7.52 10.37
CA ILE A 586 45.02 8.34 10.73
C ILE A 586 46.27 7.46 10.88
N GLY A 587 46.12 6.25 11.43
CA GLY A 587 47.19 5.27 11.48
C GLY A 587 47.63 4.80 10.09
N ASP A 588 46.69 4.58 9.16
CA ASP A 588 46.97 4.13 7.79
C ASP A 588 47.74 5.19 6.99
N LEU A 589 47.31 6.46 7.08
CA LEU A 589 48.03 7.62 6.56
C LEU A 589 49.47 7.79 7.12
N THR A 590 49.80 7.09 8.22
CA THR A 590 51.13 7.08 8.85
C THR A 590 51.82 5.70 8.79
N GLY A 591 51.29 4.75 8.00
CA GLY A 591 51.86 3.40 7.83
C GLY A 591 51.71 2.47 9.04
N VAL A 592 50.93 2.86 10.04
CA VAL A 592 50.78 2.19 11.35
C VAL A 592 49.31 2.04 11.76
N ALA A 593 48.41 1.74 10.81
CA ALA A 593 46.96 1.59 10.98
C ALA A 593 46.56 0.80 12.25
N ARG A 594 47.25 -0.31 12.51
CA ARG A 594 47.08 -1.15 13.70
C ARG A 594 47.36 -0.43 15.02
N ASN A 595 48.39 0.41 15.09
CA ASN A 595 48.66 1.22 16.29
C ASN A 595 47.58 2.29 16.47
N GLY A 596 47.04 2.83 15.37
CA GLY A 596 45.88 3.72 15.37
C GLY A 596 44.61 3.06 15.92
N PHE A 597 44.31 1.83 15.50
CA PHE A 597 43.21 1.01 16.03
C PHE A 597 43.31 0.80 17.56
N LEU A 598 44.51 0.45 18.04
CA LEU A 598 44.79 0.18 19.46
C LEU A 598 44.75 1.46 20.31
N ALA A 599 45.33 2.56 19.81
CA ALA A 599 45.26 3.86 20.46
C ALA A 599 43.82 4.38 20.59
N ALA A 600 43.02 4.24 19.53
CA ALA A 600 41.62 4.64 19.56
C ALA A 600 40.78 3.78 20.52
N HIS A 601 41.06 2.47 20.64
CA HIS A 601 40.42 1.61 21.64
C HIS A 601 40.68 2.08 23.08
N LEU A 602 41.93 2.46 23.38
CA LEU A 602 42.30 3.07 24.67
C LEU A 602 41.55 4.39 24.89
N VAL A 603 41.55 5.29 23.89
CA VAL A 603 40.86 6.59 23.96
C VAL A 603 39.36 6.41 24.21
N VAL A 604 38.70 5.45 23.56
CA VAL A 604 37.29 5.13 23.80
C VAL A 604 37.04 4.67 25.23
N THR A 605 37.88 3.79 25.79
CA THR A 605 37.70 3.32 27.18
C THR A 605 37.92 4.44 28.20
N VAL A 606 38.94 5.28 28.01
CA VAL A 606 39.17 6.46 28.85
C VAL A 606 38.00 7.45 28.73
N LEU A 607 37.49 7.70 27.52
CA LEU A 607 36.33 8.57 27.29
C LEU A 607 35.08 8.07 28.03
N TRP A 608 34.76 6.78 27.94
CA TRP A 608 33.61 6.19 28.65
C TRP A 608 33.72 6.40 30.16
N ILE A 609 34.93 6.28 30.72
CA ILE A 609 35.17 6.39 32.16
C ILE A 609 35.21 7.85 32.62
N CYS A 610 35.68 8.78 31.79
CA CYS A 610 35.51 10.22 32.00
C CYS A 610 34.04 10.64 31.95
N CYS A 611 33.24 10.11 31.02
CA CYS A 611 31.79 10.34 30.96
C CYS A 611 31.06 9.75 32.18
N ALA A 612 31.42 8.54 32.60
CA ALA A 612 30.89 7.91 33.81
C ALA A 612 31.21 8.75 35.07
N ALA A 613 32.48 9.15 35.22
CA ALA A 613 32.94 10.03 36.29
C ALA A 613 32.16 11.35 36.32
N TRP A 614 32.00 12.02 35.18
CA TRP A 614 31.26 13.27 35.07
C TRP A 614 29.79 13.09 35.49
N LEU A 615 29.11 12.05 35.00
CA LEU A 615 27.72 11.73 35.35
C LEU A 615 27.50 11.41 36.84
N VAL A 616 28.49 10.81 37.52
CA VAL A 616 28.46 10.59 38.98
C VAL A 616 28.70 11.89 39.76
N LEU A 617 29.62 12.73 39.29
CA LEU A 617 30.07 13.96 39.96
C LEU A 617 29.21 15.20 39.65
N THR A 618 28.31 15.17 38.66
CA THR A 618 27.37 16.28 38.40
C THR A 618 26.34 16.39 39.52
N ALA A 619 26.65 17.22 40.52
CA ALA A 619 25.81 17.53 41.68
C ALA A 619 24.52 18.30 41.30
N ASN A 620 23.53 17.62 40.73
CA ASN A 620 22.19 18.16 40.49
C ASN A 620 21.11 17.19 41.02
N PRO A 621 20.38 17.56 42.10
CA PRO A 621 19.42 16.66 42.75
C PRO A 621 18.21 16.30 41.86
N ARG A 622 17.99 16.99 40.73
CA ARG A 622 16.92 16.68 39.78
C ARG A 622 17.26 15.50 38.84
N ILE A 623 18.44 14.89 38.95
CA ILE A 623 18.93 13.89 37.99
C ILE A 623 19.49 12.63 38.67
N ALA A 624 18.75 12.04 39.60
CA ALA A 624 19.11 10.76 40.24
C ALA A 624 19.44 9.64 39.22
N ASP A 625 18.79 9.65 38.05
CA ASP A 625 19.05 8.71 36.95
C ASP A 625 20.37 8.97 36.20
N ALA A 626 20.91 10.19 36.21
CA ALA A 626 22.25 10.44 35.66
C ALA A 626 23.35 9.79 36.51
N ARG A 627 23.21 9.82 37.85
CA ARG A 627 24.14 9.10 38.73
C ARG A 627 24.01 7.58 38.57
N ARG A 628 22.79 7.05 38.39
CA ARG A 628 22.57 5.64 38.02
C ARG A 628 23.26 5.30 36.70
N LEU A 629 23.13 6.15 35.67
CA LEU A 629 23.85 6.01 34.41
C LEU A 629 25.36 6.04 34.56
N GLY A 630 25.90 6.96 35.38
CA GLY A 630 27.33 7.04 35.65
C GLY A 630 27.87 5.74 36.23
N PHE A 631 27.15 5.12 37.17
CA PHE A 631 27.50 3.79 37.68
C PHE A 631 27.37 2.69 36.61
N VAL A 632 26.28 2.65 35.83
CA VAL A 632 26.10 1.63 34.77
C VAL A 632 27.16 1.75 33.68
N LEU A 633 27.46 2.96 33.21
CA LEU A 633 28.49 3.23 32.22
C LEU A 633 29.89 2.94 32.77
N GLY A 634 30.16 3.28 34.04
CA GLY A 634 31.41 2.92 34.72
C GLY A 634 31.62 1.41 34.79
N SER A 635 30.61 0.65 35.25
CA SER A 635 30.64 -0.81 35.26
C SER A 635 30.80 -1.41 33.86
N LEU A 636 30.12 -0.86 32.85
CA LEU A 636 30.22 -1.34 31.46
C LEU A 636 31.61 -1.05 30.86
N ALA A 637 32.22 0.08 31.20
CA ALA A 637 33.55 0.44 30.75
C ALA A 637 34.66 -0.36 31.48
N LEU A 638 34.47 -0.67 32.77
CA LEU A 638 35.32 -1.62 33.51
C LEU A 638 35.19 -3.03 32.92
N ALA A 639 33.99 -3.48 32.56
CA ALA A 639 33.79 -4.74 31.86
C ALA A 639 34.48 -4.75 30.48
N LYS A 640 34.39 -3.65 29.70
CA LYS A 640 35.16 -3.49 28.45
C LYS A 640 36.67 -3.55 28.69
N LEU A 641 37.18 -2.86 29.70
CA LEU A 641 38.61 -2.88 30.05
C LEU A 641 39.11 -4.30 30.38
N LEU A 642 38.33 -5.06 31.17
CA LEU A 642 38.71 -6.39 31.65
C LEU A 642 38.48 -7.51 30.61
N LEU A 643 37.47 -7.40 29.75
CA LEU A 643 37.10 -8.44 28.78
C LEU A 643 37.63 -8.15 27.38
N LEU A 644 37.34 -6.97 26.83
CA LEU A 644 37.66 -6.63 25.44
C LEU A 644 39.07 -6.06 25.32
N ASP A 645 39.44 -5.10 26.15
CA ASP A 645 40.75 -4.43 26.03
C ASP A 645 41.88 -5.34 26.53
N LEU A 646 41.61 -6.21 27.51
CA LEU A 646 42.55 -7.26 27.91
C LEU A 646 42.83 -8.26 26.78
N ALA A 647 41.81 -8.62 25.99
CA ALA A 647 41.96 -9.52 24.84
C ALA A 647 42.58 -8.82 23.62
N THR A 648 42.30 -7.53 23.42
CA THR A 648 42.65 -6.78 22.19
C THR A 648 43.97 -6.01 22.30
N LEU A 649 44.29 -5.42 23.46
CA LEU A 649 45.45 -4.56 23.62
C LEU A 649 46.72 -5.35 23.99
N PRO A 650 47.82 -5.19 23.23
CA PRO A 650 49.13 -5.70 23.61
C PRO A 650 49.75 -4.89 24.76
N GLY A 651 50.79 -5.44 25.39
CA GLY A 651 51.29 -5.06 26.71
C GLY A 651 51.31 -3.56 27.04
N LEU A 652 51.95 -2.73 26.23
CA LEU A 652 52.07 -1.28 26.50
C LEU A 652 50.70 -0.57 26.53
N PHE A 653 49.87 -0.76 25.50
CA PHE A 653 48.53 -0.16 25.44
C PHE A 653 47.64 -0.65 26.59
N ARG A 654 47.75 -1.93 26.96
CA ARG A 654 47.04 -2.51 28.11
C ARG A 654 47.43 -1.80 29.42
N VAL A 655 48.72 -1.65 29.69
CA VAL A 655 49.24 -0.95 30.88
C VAL A 655 48.79 0.52 30.91
N LEU A 656 48.89 1.23 29.78
CA LEU A 656 48.44 2.62 29.67
C LEU A 656 46.94 2.77 29.93
N SER A 657 46.09 1.87 29.42
CA SER A 657 44.66 1.84 29.72
C SER A 657 44.37 1.67 31.21
N PHE A 658 45.01 0.71 31.89
CA PHE A 658 44.83 0.51 33.33
C PHE A 658 45.28 1.73 34.16
N ILE A 659 46.41 2.36 33.80
CA ILE A 659 46.90 3.57 34.48
C ILE A 659 45.93 4.74 34.29
N ALA A 660 45.50 5.01 33.06
CA ALA A 660 44.58 6.11 32.75
C ALA A 660 43.22 5.93 33.47
N VAL A 661 42.67 4.72 33.47
CA VAL A 661 41.43 4.40 34.19
C VAL A 661 41.60 4.54 35.70
N GLY A 662 42.69 4.01 36.26
CA GLY A 662 43.01 4.12 37.69
C GLY A 662 43.13 5.58 38.14
N ALA A 663 43.77 6.42 37.34
CA ALA A 663 43.90 7.86 37.61
C ALA A 663 42.55 8.58 37.63
N VAL A 664 41.64 8.30 36.69
CA VAL A 664 40.29 8.90 36.68
C VAL A 664 39.47 8.41 37.88
N MET A 665 39.52 7.12 38.23
CA MET A 665 38.84 6.59 39.40
C MET A 665 39.37 7.17 40.72
N LEU A 666 40.69 7.36 40.83
CA LEU A 666 41.29 8.04 41.99
C LEU A 666 40.84 9.50 42.09
N ALA A 667 40.80 10.24 40.97
CA ALA A 667 40.31 11.62 40.94
C ALA A 667 38.83 11.72 41.37
N VAL A 668 37.98 10.78 40.93
CA VAL A 668 36.58 10.67 41.40
C VAL A 668 36.52 10.41 42.90
N ALA A 669 37.29 9.46 43.43
CA ALA A 669 37.29 9.11 44.86
C ALA A 669 37.86 10.22 45.76
N VAL A 670 38.78 11.06 45.26
CA VAL A 670 39.26 12.26 45.95
C VAL A 670 38.20 13.37 45.93
N ARG A 671 37.54 13.61 44.79
CA ARG A 671 36.50 14.64 44.70
C ARG A 671 35.25 14.29 45.52
N TYR A 672 34.77 13.05 45.43
CA TYR A 672 33.56 12.60 46.13
C TYR A 672 33.69 12.79 47.65
N ARG A 673 34.86 12.49 48.24
CA ARG A 673 35.13 12.72 49.66
C ARG A 673 34.98 14.20 50.07
N ARG A 674 35.54 15.12 49.28
CA ARG A 674 35.42 16.57 49.50
C ARG A 674 34.00 17.12 49.36
N GLU A 675 33.11 16.40 48.69
CA GLU A 675 31.68 16.75 48.59
C GLU A 675 30.84 16.10 49.71
N THR A 676 31.41 15.19 50.49
CA THR A 676 30.77 14.51 51.64
C THR A 676 31.31 14.93 53.01
N GLU A 677 32.49 15.55 53.07
CA GLU A 677 32.99 16.20 54.29
C GLU A 677 32.13 17.45 54.57
N PRO A 678 31.38 17.52 55.69
CA PRO A 678 30.66 18.74 56.03
C PRO A 678 31.68 19.84 56.32
N SER A 679 31.51 21.00 55.68
CA SER A 679 32.35 22.17 55.93
C SER A 679 32.28 22.54 57.41
N GLY A 680 33.33 22.21 58.16
CA GLY A 680 33.30 22.19 59.62
C GLY A 680 32.85 23.52 60.21
N SER A 681 31.80 23.48 61.02
CA SER A 681 31.32 24.63 61.80
C SER A 681 32.33 24.94 62.90
N GLY A 682 33.36 25.70 62.54
CA GLY A 682 34.43 26.09 63.43
C GLY A 682 33.98 27.07 64.50
N SER A 683 33.77 26.55 65.72
CA SER A 683 34.09 27.23 67.00
C SER A 683 33.19 28.41 67.45
N PRO A 684 33.30 28.85 68.71
CA PRO A 684 33.31 28.02 69.92
C PRO A 684 32.41 28.55 71.04
N THR A 685 31.98 27.65 71.94
CA THR A 685 31.56 27.94 73.33
C THR A 685 31.96 26.77 74.22
#